data_AF-A0A6J0TB02-F1
#
_entry.id   AF-A0A6J0TB02-F1
#
_cell.length_a   1.000
_cell.length_b   1.000
_cell.length_c   1.000
_cell.angle_alpha   90.00
_cell.angle_beta   90.00
_cell.angle_gamma   90.00
#
_symmetry.space_group_name_H-M   'P 1'
#
loop_
_entity.id
_entity.type
_entity.pdbx_description
1 polymer ?
#
loop_
_entity_poly.entity_id
_entity_poly.type
_entity_poly.pdbx_seq_one_letter_code
_entity_poly.pdbx_strand_id
1 'polypeptide(L)'
;MQASPEPAGTAERAAAYSPRSPWSGLPRPLSPRGEAGGEADLEESLERYHQSLRDRASKSLNQLKHALDENDLATGENPAIFEQLFPNTSHEEHEDRAWKELQYSHAVNQLRALLRQQQEKESETSPSRRMTASPTRMSKSTDQNFPTLCDLAPIINDQSQYINHLEAEVKFCKEEMSELKTHIHVVVLENEKLRDDLKRLAMDHTLRVQNFPATSATPQNASATGGDYSQLWNTAKLPSHINEKDTAVPLEKDKCQQELEKIKYLYQERTEALEAQVQSLRKELAESQKNCEELNGRFKHQSLLASSNSNRVGGLCLKCAQHEAVLSQTHSHVHMQAIERLTKERDELIGALSSVRINLSEMQRRECSAYEQMKQAVHMTEEANLERTKALVQCEQLKNEMERQRDRLERELAIQLDKRAQEREAVREEMNKEKENLSSLVMSLSQNVASLEAQIDRITRDKISLASQLKEAQNQNASSETEMNKVCGEIQYQLNQTKLKKEEAEKEHREYRTKTIRELEIKNQEMEKLQVELNEYKQRLEQAQQDTGRAKDECLKLTELLGKAEHQLHVTRLEKENIQHSNNNEAKTRALQAQQREQELTQKMQQMEAQHDKTVNELNSLLSSQNALLSKLKDECCMLAKKLEYVTERNRSEIGKFSQENEYVHDRLEKMRKRNDELEAQCIQHGRMHEKMKLRLNQLDKHCQTTAQQLVELLNKQNELYKERQVLMEEVHLLRTQLSHGSQS
;
A
#
# COMPACT_ATOMS: atom_id res chain seq x y z
N MET A 1 -15.81 57.64 61.60
CA MET A 1 -15.33 59.03 61.41
C MET A 1 -15.01 59.21 59.93
N GLN A 2 -15.13 60.44 59.39
CA GLN A 2 -14.59 60.96 58.10
C GLN A 2 -14.36 60.02 56.89
N ALA A 3 -14.75 60.35 55.66
CA ALA A 3 -15.62 61.40 55.12
C ALA A 3 -15.96 61.07 53.65
N SER A 4 -17.07 61.58 53.13
CA SER A 4 -17.36 61.73 51.69
C SER A 4 -16.40 62.76 51.04
N PRO A 5 -16.24 62.88 49.68
CA PRO A 5 -17.25 62.52 48.69
C PRO A 5 -16.81 61.99 47.30
N GLU A 6 -17.84 61.66 46.52
CA GLU A 6 -18.00 61.65 45.05
C GLU A 6 -17.82 63.08 44.44
N PRO A 7 -18.05 63.42 43.13
CA PRO A 7 -18.40 62.60 41.96
C PRO A 7 -17.79 63.02 40.58
N ALA A 8 -18.32 62.39 39.52
CA ALA A 8 -18.80 63.00 38.26
C ALA A 8 -17.89 63.24 37.02
N GLY A 9 -18.49 62.95 35.86
CA GLY A 9 -18.20 63.52 34.53
C GLY A 9 -17.59 62.53 33.53
N THR A 10 -18.11 62.31 32.31
CA THR A 10 -19.39 62.67 31.65
C THR A 10 -19.57 61.65 30.48
N ALA A 11 -20.76 61.14 30.14
CA ALA A 11 -21.76 61.72 29.20
C ALA A 11 -21.19 62.04 27.79
N GLU A 12 -21.86 61.77 26.65
CA GLU A 12 -23.25 61.33 26.43
C GLU A 12 -23.53 60.86 24.96
N ARG A 13 -24.60 60.04 24.74
CA ARG A 13 -25.46 59.93 23.51
C ARG A 13 -24.80 59.55 22.15
N ALA A 14 -25.49 59.16 21.07
CA ALA A 14 -26.90 58.79 20.74
C ALA A 14 -26.87 57.78 19.55
N ALA A 15 -27.73 56.75 19.43
CA ALA A 15 -29.08 56.72 18.82
C ALA A 15 -29.16 57.24 17.34
N ALA A 16 -29.87 56.64 16.36
CA ALA A 16 -30.62 55.35 16.27
C ALA A 16 -31.04 55.05 14.78
N TYR A 17 -31.83 53.98 14.55
CA TYR A 17 -32.49 53.54 13.28
C TYR A 17 -31.56 52.91 12.20
N SER A 18 -31.79 51.74 11.57
CA SER A 18 -32.98 50.87 11.30
C SER A 18 -33.91 51.39 10.17
N PRO A 19 -34.67 50.58 9.38
CA PRO A 19 -34.95 49.13 9.47
C PRO A 19 -35.00 48.31 8.15
N ARG A 20 -35.04 46.95 8.24
CA ARG A 20 -36.15 46.11 7.72
C ARG A 20 -36.01 44.60 8.05
N SER A 21 -37.15 43.95 8.25
CA SER A 21 -37.37 42.49 8.42
C SER A 21 -38.41 42.03 7.35
N PRO A 22 -39.06 40.82 7.31
CA PRO A 22 -39.44 39.93 8.43
C PRO A 22 -39.48 38.37 8.24
N TRP A 23 -39.11 37.66 9.32
CA TRP A 23 -39.80 36.52 9.99
C TRP A 23 -40.19 35.18 9.29
N SER A 24 -40.03 34.11 10.09
CA SER A 24 -40.78 32.83 10.17
C SER A 24 -40.40 31.60 9.31
N GLY A 25 -40.18 30.44 9.95
CA GLY A 25 -40.21 29.11 9.32
C GLY A 25 -39.32 28.00 9.93
N LEU A 26 -39.94 27.01 10.59
CA LEU A 26 -39.38 25.68 10.98
C LEU A 26 -40.34 24.60 10.41
N PRO A 27 -40.06 23.26 10.40
CA PRO A 27 -38.86 22.50 10.83
C PRO A 27 -38.37 21.30 9.92
N ARG A 28 -37.06 20.94 10.03
CA ARG A 28 -36.47 19.58 9.81
C ARG A 28 -36.61 18.91 8.39
N PRO A 29 -35.99 17.74 8.07
CA PRO A 29 -35.24 16.79 8.91
C PRO A 29 -33.82 16.33 8.44
N LEU A 30 -33.10 15.74 9.40
CA LEU A 30 -32.15 14.60 9.34
C LEU A 30 -31.22 14.37 8.12
N SER A 31 -29.92 14.28 8.42
CA SER A 31 -28.96 13.34 7.79
C SER A 31 -27.89 12.94 8.82
N PRO A 32 -27.39 11.69 8.85
CA PRO A 32 -26.50 11.19 9.90
C PRO A 32 -25.02 11.50 9.62
N ARG A 33 -24.25 11.83 10.67
CA ARG A 33 -22.77 11.82 10.62
C ARG A 33 -22.16 11.40 11.96
N GLY A 34 -21.85 10.11 12.05
CA GLY A 34 -20.90 9.48 12.96
C GLY A 34 -20.25 8.31 12.19
N GLU A 35 -19.06 7.81 12.53
CA GLU A 35 -18.20 8.13 13.67
C GLU A 35 -16.76 8.28 13.14
N ALA A 36 -16.11 9.43 13.38
CA ALA A 36 -14.76 9.72 12.88
C ALA A 36 -14.06 10.86 13.66
N GLY A 37 -14.39 11.05 14.95
CA GLY A 37 -13.92 12.19 15.75
C GLY A 37 -12.81 11.86 16.75
N GLY A 38 -12.63 10.60 17.13
CA GLY A 38 -11.71 10.22 18.21
C GLY A 38 -10.23 10.21 17.82
N GLU A 39 -9.91 9.68 16.64
CA GLU A 39 -8.50 9.48 16.23
C GLU A 39 -7.82 10.79 15.86
N ALA A 40 -8.51 11.72 15.18
CA ALA A 40 -7.95 13.02 14.83
C ALA A 40 -7.63 13.89 16.05
N ASP A 41 -8.52 13.94 17.05
CA ASP A 41 -8.28 14.68 18.31
C ASP A 41 -7.14 14.06 19.13
N LEU A 42 -6.95 12.74 19.05
CA LEU A 42 -5.83 12.03 19.68
C LEU A 42 -4.51 12.27 18.95
N GLU A 43 -4.50 12.22 17.61
CA GLU A 43 -3.31 12.46 16.79
C GLU A 43 -2.83 13.91 16.92
N GLU A 44 -3.73 14.91 16.81
CA GLU A 44 -3.37 16.32 17.05
C GLU A 44 -2.89 16.54 18.50
N SER A 45 -3.41 15.78 19.47
CA SER A 45 -2.94 15.85 20.86
C SER A 45 -1.57 15.18 21.08
N LEU A 46 -1.26 14.12 20.35
CA LEU A 46 0.07 13.50 20.33
C LEU A 46 1.09 14.39 19.60
N GLU A 47 0.71 15.04 18.50
CA GLU A 47 1.55 16.05 17.84
C GLU A 47 1.82 17.23 18.77
N ARG A 48 0.80 17.79 19.43
CA ARG A 48 0.96 18.85 20.45
C ARG A 48 1.87 18.40 21.60
N TYR A 49 1.79 17.13 22.04
CA TYR A 49 2.66 16.58 23.08
C TYR A 49 4.12 16.41 22.61
N HIS A 50 4.35 15.84 21.42
CA HIS A 50 5.68 15.72 20.81
C HIS A 50 6.30 17.08 20.50
N GLN A 51 5.50 18.08 20.12
CA GLN A 51 5.98 19.44 19.95
C GLN A 51 6.35 20.08 21.29
N SER A 52 5.53 19.90 22.33
CA SER A 52 5.87 20.35 23.70
C SER A 52 7.15 19.70 24.24
N LEU A 53 7.40 18.43 23.93
CA LEU A 53 8.66 17.75 24.25
C LEU A 53 9.85 18.34 23.47
N ARG A 54 9.72 18.58 22.17
CA ARG A 54 10.77 19.21 21.36
C ARG A 54 11.06 20.65 21.81
N ASP A 55 10.04 21.43 22.16
CA ASP A 55 10.19 22.78 22.71
C ASP A 55 10.83 22.77 24.09
N ARG A 56 10.49 21.80 24.95
CA ARG A 56 11.11 21.64 26.28
C ARG A 56 12.57 21.22 26.16
N ALA A 57 12.89 20.27 25.29
CA ALA A 57 14.26 19.84 25.01
C ALA A 57 15.10 20.99 24.41
N SER A 58 14.54 21.76 23.48
CA SER A 58 15.18 22.95 22.90
C SER A 58 15.40 24.04 23.95
N LYS A 59 14.44 24.25 24.87
CA LYS A 59 14.60 25.18 26.00
C LYS A 59 15.68 24.72 26.98
N SER A 60 15.72 23.44 27.35
CA SER A 60 16.81 22.92 28.21
C SER A 60 18.16 22.95 27.52
N LEU A 61 18.24 22.74 26.20
CA LEU A 61 19.49 22.82 25.43
C LEU A 61 19.95 24.27 25.29
N ASN A 62 19.04 25.22 25.07
CA ASN A 62 19.36 26.65 25.09
C ASN A 62 19.73 27.16 26.49
N GLN A 63 19.14 26.62 27.56
CA GLN A 63 19.55 26.88 28.94
C GLN A 63 20.94 26.31 29.24
N LEU A 64 21.24 25.09 28.76
CA LEU A 64 22.58 24.50 28.85
C LEU A 64 23.59 25.33 28.07
N LYS A 65 23.20 25.82 26.87
CA LYS A 65 24.04 26.70 26.06
C LYS A 65 24.30 28.03 26.79
N HIS A 66 23.29 28.70 27.33
CA HIS A 66 23.50 29.92 28.11
C HIS A 66 24.36 29.67 29.36
N ALA A 67 24.22 28.52 30.03
CA ALA A 67 25.09 28.15 31.16
C ALA A 67 26.54 27.83 30.74
N LEU A 68 26.80 27.54 29.46
CA LEU A 68 28.15 27.43 28.90
C LEU A 68 28.68 28.79 28.44
N ASP A 69 27.86 29.55 27.68
CA ASP A 69 28.16 30.92 27.25
C ASP A 69 28.43 31.84 28.48
N GLU A 70 27.77 31.64 29.63
CA GLU A 70 28.03 32.36 30.89
C GLU A 70 29.37 32.00 31.56
N ASN A 71 29.93 30.82 31.29
CA ASN A 71 31.30 30.48 31.71
C ASN A 71 32.35 31.04 30.72
N ASP A 72 32.07 31.02 29.42
CA ASP A 72 32.96 31.56 28.38
C ASP A 72 32.97 33.11 28.35
N LEU A 73 31.93 33.79 28.86
CA LEU A 73 31.87 35.25 29.00
C LEU A 73 32.92 35.84 29.97
N ALA A 74 33.70 35.00 30.67
CA ALA A 74 34.90 35.41 31.39
C ALA A 74 36.15 35.54 30.48
N THR A 75 36.08 35.26 29.17
CA THR A 75 37.26 35.16 28.28
C THR A 75 37.05 35.75 26.88
N GLY A 76 36.84 37.07 26.82
CA GLY A 76 37.01 37.90 25.62
C GLY A 76 37.26 39.37 26.01
N GLU A 77 38.11 40.17 25.34
CA GLU A 77 38.95 39.93 24.16
C GLU A 77 40.28 40.70 24.33
N ASN A 78 41.42 40.14 23.85
CA ASN A 78 42.57 40.80 23.17
C ASN A 78 43.89 40.01 23.36
N PRO A 79 44.58 39.56 22.28
CA PRO A 79 45.80 38.77 22.39
C PRO A 79 47.10 39.59 22.27
N ALA A 80 47.31 40.56 23.16
CA ALA A 80 48.60 41.26 23.30
C ALA A 80 48.77 41.94 24.67
N ILE A 81 50.01 41.99 25.17
CA ILE A 81 50.45 42.76 26.35
C ILE A 81 49.79 42.35 27.68
N PHE A 82 50.39 41.38 28.38
CA PHE A 82 51.03 41.66 29.69
C PHE A 82 51.95 40.50 30.10
N GLU A 83 53.19 40.51 29.59
CA GLU A 83 54.26 39.72 30.24
C GLU A 83 54.74 40.50 31.48
N GLN A 84 55.13 39.78 32.54
CA GLN A 84 55.71 40.28 33.79
C GLN A 84 54.76 41.10 34.69
N LEU A 85 54.37 40.51 35.82
CA LEU A 85 54.68 41.04 37.17
C LEU A 85 54.39 39.99 38.26
N PHE A 86 55.42 39.71 39.08
CA PHE A 86 55.41 38.98 40.37
C PHE A 86 55.20 37.43 40.39
N PRO A 87 55.69 36.73 41.45
CA PRO A 87 56.31 35.41 41.25
C PRO A 87 55.80 34.22 42.10
N ASN A 88 56.13 33.00 41.64
CA ASN A 88 56.41 31.77 42.40
C ASN A 88 55.56 31.43 43.65
N THR A 89 54.27 31.13 43.44
CA THR A 89 53.46 30.20 44.26
C THR A 89 52.32 29.66 43.38
N SER A 90 51.94 28.38 43.37
CA SER A 90 52.47 27.19 44.06
C SER A 90 52.30 25.94 43.15
N HIS A 91 53.14 24.92 43.29
CA HIS A 91 53.21 23.79 42.34
C HIS A 91 52.12 22.71 42.57
N GLU A 92 51.46 22.73 43.73
CA GLU A 92 50.66 21.60 44.24
C GLU A 92 49.31 21.42 43.52
N GLU A 93 48.63 22.50 43.13
CA GLU A 93 47.30 22.42 42.47
C GLU A 93 47.33 21.77 41.08
N HIS A 94 48.50 21.76 40.42
CA HIS A 94 48.64 21.17 39.09
C HIS A 94 48.93 19.67 39.16
N GLU A 95 49.65 19.23 40.20
CA GLU A 95 49.86 17.82 40.51
C GLU A 95 48.58 17.17 41.03
N ASP A 96 47.84 17.83 41.94
CA ASP A 96 46.58 17.31 42.47
C ASP A 96 45.47 17.20 41.41
N ARG A 97 45.45 18.10 40.40
CA ARG A 97 44.62 17.92 39.19
C ARG A 97 45.06 16.73 38.35
N ALA A 98 46.34 16.60 38.04
CA ALA A 98 46.87 15.47 37.26
C ALA A 98 46.63 14.12 37.95
N TRP A 99 46.75 14.05 39.29
CA TRP A 99 46.45 12.84 40.08
C TRP A 99 44.96 12.46 40.02
N LYS A 100 44.05 13.43 40.11
CA LYS A 100 42.61 13.18 39.97
C LYS A 100 42.26 12.69 38.58
N GLU A 101 42.81 13.33 37.54
CA GLU A 101 42.64 12.89 36.15
C GLU A 101 43.21 11.47 35.91
N LEU A 102 44.37 11.15 36.50
CA LEU A 102 44.95 9.81 36.45
C LEU A 102 44.05 8.78 37.16
N GLN A 103 43.50 9.10 38.33
CA GLN A 103 42.55 8.23 39.06
C GLN A 103 41.25 8.00 38.26
N TYR A 104 40.68 9.04 37.64
CA TYR A 104 39.53 8.88 36.75
C TYR A 104 39.87 8.03 35.52
N SER A 105 41.05 8.21 34.92
CA SER A 105 41.51 7.35 33.82
C SER A 105 41.65 5.88 34.23
N HIS A 106 42.13 5.63 35.46
CA HIS A 106 42.26 4.29 36.02
C HIS A 106 40.89 3.65 36.27
N ALA A 107 39.95 4.37 36.89
CA ALA A 107 38.58 3.91 37.11
C ALA A 107 37.84 3.60 35.79
N VAL A 108 37.98 4.47 34.77
CA VAL A 108 37.42 4.24 33.43
C VAL A 108 38.05 3.02 32.75
N ASN A 109 39.35 2.80 32.92
CA ASN A 109 40.02 1.63 32.36
C ASN A 109 39.68 0.32 33.12
N GLN A 110 39.44 0.38 34.44
CA GLN A 110 38.89 -0.75 35.20
C GLN A 110 37.45 -1.07 34.77
N LEU A 111 36.58 -0.08 34.56
CA LEU A 111 35.24 -0.29 34.00
C LEU A 111 35.31 -0.93 32.60
N ARG A 112 36.23 -0.47 31.74
CA ARG A 112 36.51 -1.09 30.42
C ARG A 112 37.14 -2.49 30.50
N ALA A 113 37.67 -2.91 31.64
CA ALA A 113 38.13 -4.28 31.87
C ALA A 113 36.97 -5.16 32.33
N LEU A 114 36.20 -4.70 33.33
CA LEU A 114 35.03 -5.40 33.85
C LEU A 114 33.95 -5.64 32.78
N LEU A 115 33.67 -4.63 31.93
CA LEU A 115 32.72 -4.79 30.82
C LEU A 115 33.16 -5.84 29.79
N ARG A 116 34.46 -5.97 29.52
CA ARG A 116 34.99 -7.04 28.66
C ARG A 116 34.91 -8.40 29.34
N GLN A 117 35.26 -8.48 30.62
CA GLN A 117 35.17 -9.71 31.40
C GLN A 117 33.73 -10.20 31.59
N GLN A 118 32.74 -9.29 31.58
CA GLN A 118 31.33 -9.64 31.54
C GLN A 118 30.91 -10.17 30.15
N GLN A 119 31.32 -9.48 29.08
CA GLN A 119 31.07 -9.91 27.70
C GLN A 119 31.71 -11.27 27.37
N GLU A 120 32.86 -11.58 27.97
CA GLU A 120 33.52 -12.89 27.91
C GLU A 120 32.69 -13.96 28.64
N LYS A 121 32.22 -13.70 29.87
CA LYS A 121 31.35 -14.63 30.63
C LYS A 121 30.01 -14.91 29.94
N GLU A 122 29.41 -13.91 29.31
CA GLU A 122 28.20 -14.08 28.49
C GLU A 122 28.45 -14.95 27.24
N SER A 123 29.71 -15.07 26.78
CA SER A 123 30.10 -15.93 25.66
C SER A 123 30.39 -17.40 26.05
N GLU A 124 30.73 -17.67 27.31
CA GLU A 124 31.08 -19.02 27.79
C GLU A 124 29.86 -19.90 28.14
N THR A 125 28.69 -19.30 28.41
CA THR A 125 27.51 -20.01 28.95
C THR A 125 26.59 -20.68 27.90
N SER A 126 27.07 -20.98 26.70
CA SER A 126 26.31 -21.67 25.64
C SER A 126 27.05 -22.91 25.08
N PRO A 127 26.61 -24.15 25.38
CA PRO A 127 27.36 -25.36 25.03
C PRO A 127 27.10 -25.83 23.58
N SER A 128 28.01 -25.55 22.65
CA SER A 128 27.97 -26.08 21.29
C SER A 128 29.08 -27.12 21.02
N ARG A 129 28.69 -28.40 20.95
CA ARG A 129 29.62 -29.51 20.70
C ARG A 129 30.19 -29.46 19.27
N ARG A 130 31.50 -29.71 19.12
CA ARG A 130 32.08 -30.25 17.88
C ARG A 130 32.95 -31.47 18.16
N MET A 131 32.45 -32.64 17.76
CA MET A 131 33.28 -33.83 17.51
C MET A 131 32.78 -34.56 16.26
N THR A 132 33.71 -34.72 15.31
CA THR A 132 33.81 -35.74 14.24
C THR A 132 32.58 -36.23 13.45
N ALA A 133 32.63 -35.93 12.14
CA ALA A 133 32.39 -36.84 11.00
C ALA A 133 30.99 -37.46 10.72
N SER A 134 30.34 -36.93 9.67
CA SER A 134 29.96 -37.57 8.39
C SER A 134 29.35 -39.00 8.32
N PRO A 135 28.57 -39.33 7.26
CA PRO A 135 27.56 -38.55 6.52
C PRO A 135 26.27 -39.37 6.18
N THR A 136 25.22 -38.79 5.57
CA THR A 136 24.43 -39.35 4.42
C THR A 136 23.16 -38.54 4.05
N ARG A 137 22.85 -38.58 2.74
CA ARG A 137 21.78 -37.99 1.91
C ARG A 137 20.32 -37.83 2.43
N MET A 138 19.76 -36.65 2.08
CA MET A 138 18.44 -36.37 1.43
C MET A 138 17.08 -36.69 2.09
N SER A 139 16.27 -35.64 2.26
CA SER A 139 14.90 -35.50 1.65
C SER A 139 14.39 -34.04 1.73
N LYS A 140 13.30 -33.70 1.02
CA LYS A 140 12.59 -32.39 1.10
C LYS A 140 11.24 -32.54 1.80
N SER A 141 10.81 -31.58 2.62
CA SER A 141 9.39 -31.37 2.97
C SER A 141 9.13 -30.01 3.66
N THR A 142 8.35 -29.16 2.98
CA THR A 142 7.33 -28.17 3.46
C THR A 142 7.44 -27.41 4.79
N ASP A 143 6.92 -26.18 4.74
CA ASP A 143 6.62 -25.31 5.89
C ASP A 143 5.69 -25.95 6.94
N GLN A 144 6.02 -25.73 8.21
CA GLN A 144 5.14 -25.24 9.29
C GLN A 144 5.89 -25.36 10.64
N ASN A 145 6.17 -24.24 11.31
CA ASN A 145 6.48 -24.15 12.75
C ASN A 145 6.68 -22.68 13.18
N PHE A 146 5.58 -21.95 13.35
CA PHE A 146 5.54 -20.78 14.24
C PHE A 146 4.84 -21.22 15.54
N PRO A 147 5.45 -21.04 16.73
CA PRO A 147 4.79 -21.33 18.00
C PRO A 147 3.47 -20.56 18.16
N THR A 148 2.47 -21.18 18.79
CA THR A 148 1.15 -20.54 18.91
C THR A 148 1.17 -19.56 20.09
N LEU A 149 0.40 -18.47 20.01
CA LEU A 149 0.39 -17.40 21.03
C LEU A 149 0.16 -17.87 22.47
N CYS A 150 -0.50 -19.02 22.68
CA CYS A 150 -0.68 -19.64 23.99
C CYS A 150 0.63 -20.13 24.62
N ASP A 151 1.61 -20.56 23.80
CA ASP A 151 2.88 -21.14 24.26
C ASP A 151 3.85 -20.06 24.79
N LEU A 152 3.68 -18.80 24.34
CA LEU A 152 4.49 -17.67 24.79
C LEU A 152 4.11 -17.15 26.18
N ALA A 153 2.86 -17.31 26.60
CA ALA A 153 2.37 -16.79 27.89
C ALA A 153 3.15 -17.32 29.12
N PRO A 154 3.40 -18.63 29.28
CA PRO A 154 4.26 -19.12 30.37
C PRO A 154 5.71 -18.64 30.21
N ILE A 155 6.27 -18.64 29.01
CA ILE A 155 7.66 -18.20 28.76
C ILE A 155 7.86 -16.72 29.16
N ILE A 156 6.90 -15.85 28.88
CA ILE A 156 6.94 -14.43 29.28
C ILE A 156 6.80 -14.27 30.80
N ASN A 157 5.94 -15.08 31.44
CA ASN A 157 5.85 -15.13 32.91
C ASN A 157 7.18 -15.56 33.53
N ASP A 158 7.79 -16.63 33.03
CA ASP A 158 9.02 -17.20 33.57
C ASP A 158 10.21 -16.25 33.36
N GLN A 159 10.26 -15.57 32.21
CA GLN A 159 11.19 -14.46 31.98
C GLN A 159 10.96 -13.28 32.94
N SER A 160 9.71 -12.92 33.24
CA SER A 160 9.41 -11.88 34.23
C SER A 160 9.83 -12.29 35.65
N GLN A 161 9.63 -13.55 36.04
CA GLN A 161 10.10 -14.07 37.33
C GLN A 161 11.63 -14.08 37.42
N TYR A 162 12.33 -14.42 36.33
CA TYR A 162 13.78 -14.36 36.24
C TYR A 162 14.31 -12.91 36.31
N ILE A 163 13.66 -11.96 35.66
CA ILE A 163 13.98 -10.52 35.78
C ILE A 163 13.81 -10.05 37.23
N ASN A 164 12.68 -10.36 37.88
CA ASN A 164 12.44 -10.01 39.28
C ASN A 164 13.49 -10.61 40.23
N HIS A 165 13.98 -11.82 39.95
CA HIS A 165 15.06 -12.46 40.70
C HIS A 165 16.40 -11.74 40.51
N LEU A 166 16.78 -11.41 39.28
CA LEU A 166 17.99 -10.63 38.99
C LEU A 166 17.94 -9.22 39.59
N GLU A 167 16.78 -8.56 39.57
CA GLU A 167 16.59 -7.27 40.23
C GLU A 167 16.77 -7.36 41.76
N ALA A 168 16.31 -8.45 42.38
CA ALA A 168 16.53 -8.71 43.80
C ALA A 168 18.01 -8.98 44.13
N GLU A 169 18.73 -9.76 43.30
CA GLU A 169 20.18 -9.97 43.46
C GLU A 169 20.99 -8.68 43.25
N VAL A 170 20.66 -7.90 42.21
CA VAL A 170 21.28 -6.59 41.96
C VAL A 170 20.99 -5.61 43.08
N LYS A 171 19.82 -5.69 43.73
CA LYS A 171 19.50 -4.91 44.93
C LYS A 171 20.35 -5.36 46.13
N PHE A 172 20.41 -6.66 46.41
CA PHE A 172 21.23 -7.23 47.50
C PHE A 172 22.71 -6.85 47.34
N CYS A 173 23.28 -7.00 46.13
CA CYS A 173 24.65 -6.59 45.83
C CYS A 173 24.89 -5.08 45.99
N LYS A 174 23.88 -4.22 45.76
CA LYS A 174 23.98 -2.78 46.03
C LYS A 174 23.96 -2.47 47.53
N GLU A 175 23.16 -3.21 48.30
CA GLU A 175 23.06 -3.06 49.75
C GLU A 175 24.37 -3.52 50.43
N GLU A 176 24.88 -4.71 50.11
CA GLU A 176 26.21 -5.22 50.50
C GLU A 176 27.35 -4.25 50.14
N MET A 177 27.41 -3.77 48.89
CA MET A 177 28.44 -2.81 48.47
C MET A 177 28.31 -1.45 49.17
N SER A 178 27.12 -1.09 49.67
CA SER A 178 26.93 0.12 50.48
C SER A 178 27.40 -0.07 51.92
N GLU A 179 27.19 -1.25 52.51
CA GLU A 179 27.66 -1.60 53.85
C GLU A 179 29.19 -1.79 53.88
N LEU A 180 29.75 -2.48 52.87
CA LEU A 180 31.21 -2.57 52.70
C LEU A 180 31.84 -1.18 52.54
N LYS A 181 31.18 -0.25 51.84
CA LYS A 181 31.63 1.14 51.72
C LYS A 181 31.62 1.89 53.06
N THR A 182 30.61 1.70 53.91
CA THR A 182 30.62 2.32 55.26
C THR A 182 31.69 1.69 56.15
N HIS A 183 31.89 0.38 56.06
CA HIS A 183 32.94 -0.32 56.82
C HIS A 183 34.36 0.15 56.42
N ILE A 184 34.64 0.26 55.11
CA ILE A 184 35.89 0.84 54.60
C ILE A 184 36.07 2.27 55.09
N HIS A 185 35.01 3.08 55.12
CA HIS A 185 35.11 4.46 55.63
C HIS A 185 35.48 4.52 57.11
N VAL A 186 34.92 3.66 57.96
CA VAL A 186 35.31 3.52 59.38
C VAL A 186 36.78 3.11 59.50
N VAL A 187 37.22 2.08 58.75
CA VAL A 187 38.61 1.61 58.76
C VAL A 187 39.59 2.70 58.28
N VAL A 188 39.20 3.53 57.31
CA VAL A 188 40.02 4.69 56.88
C VAL A 188 40.14 5.71 58.01
N LEU A 189 39.04 6.10 58.66
CA LEU A 189 39.06 7.06 59.78
C LEU A 189 39.89 6.55 60.97
N GLU A 190 39.85 5.24 61.26
CA GLU A 190 40.71 4.63 62.29
C GLU A 190 42.19 4.64 61.88
N ASN A 191 42.52 4.38 60.60
CA ASN A 191 43.89 4.47 60.10
C ASN A 191 44.42 5.91 60.09
N GLU A 192 43.59 6.91 59.76
CA GLU A 192 43.95 8.33 59.85
C GLU A 192 44.26 8.73 61.28
N LYS A 193 43.38 8.35 62.23
CA LYS A 193 43.59 8.54 63.67
C LYS A 193 44.88 7.88 64.16
N LEU A 194 45.16 6.64 63.76
CA LEU A 194 46.39 5.92 64.10
C LEU A 194 47.64 6.59 63.50
N ARG A 195 47.57 7.13 62.28
CA ARG A 195 48.69 7.90 61.69
C ARG A 195 48.93 9.19 62.48
N ASP A 196 47.90 9.86 62.97
CA ASP A 196 48.05 11.06 63.79
C ASP A 196 48.52 10.76 65.23
N ASP A 197 48.12 9.63 65.81
CA ASP A 197 48.70 9.14 67.07
C ASP A 197 50.18 8.78 66.92
N LEU A 198 50.57 8.16 65.80
CA LEU A 198 51.98 7.90 65.48
C LEU A 198 52.78 9.20 65.23
N LYS A 199 52.19 10.23 64.58
CA LYS A 199 52.82 11.56 64.46
C LYS A 199 53.01 12.20 65.84
N ARG A 200 51.99 12.16 66.72
CA ARG A 200 52.09 12.66 68.11
C ARG A 200 53.23 11.99 68.87
N LEU A 201 53.30 10.65 68.84
CA LEU A 201 54.37 9.87 69.46
C LEU A 201 55.75 10.20 68.88
N ALA A 202 55.87 10.39 67.56
CA ALA A 202 57.12 10.78 66.92
C ALA A 202 57.56 12.20 67.31
N MET A 203 56.63 13.14 67.47
CA MET A 203 56.90 14.50 67.95
C MET A 203 57.38 14.48 69.41
N ASP A 204 56.68 13.78 70.31
CA ASP A 204 57.11 13.58 71.71
C ASP A 204 58.51 12.95 71.79
N HIS A 205 58.77 11.93 70.97
CA HIS A 205 60.07 11.26 70.94
C HIS A 205 61.19 12.16 70.38
N THR A 206 60.86 13.09 69.47
CA THR A 206 61.80 14.08 68.94
C THR A 206 62.11 15.17 69.99
N LEU A 207 61.10 15.69 70.68
CA LEU A 207 61.25 16.65 71.79
C LEU A 207 62.09 16.05 72.93
N ARG A 208 61.91 14.74 73.21
CA ARG A 208 62.70 14.01 74.20
C ARG A 208 64.17 13.83 73.81
N VAL A 209 64.49 13.84 72.51
CA VAL A 209 65.87 13.70 71.98
C VAL A 209 66.59 15.04 71.88
N GLN A 210 65.90 16.15 71.57
CA GLN A 210 66.54 17.47 71.43
C GLN A 210 67.14 18.04 72.74
N ASN A 211 66.79 17.49 73.91
CA ASN A 211 67.27 17.95 75.21
C ASN A 211 68.66 17.42 75.64
N PHE A 212 69.40 16.71 74.78
CA PHE A 212 70.76 16.23 75.07
C PHE A 212 71.77 16.53 73.93
N PRO A 213 72.56 17.61 74.04
CA PRO A 213 73.71 17.84 73.16
C PRO A 213 74.86 16.89 73.51
N ALA A 214 75.44 16.22 72.50
CA ALA A 214 76.62 15.38 72.67
C ALA A 214 77.90 16.12 72.23
N THR A 215 78.98 15.98 73.01
CA THR A 215 80.32 16.47 72.67
C THR A 215 81.32 15.30 72.68
N SER A 216 82.41 15.43 71.93
CA SER A 216 83.20 14.30 71.42
C SER A 216 84.41 13.86 72.26
N ALA A 217 84.89 12.66 71.91
CA ALA A 217 86.24 12.10 72.08
C ALA A 217 86.64 11.39 73.39
N THR A 218 87.18 10.19 73.19
CA THR A 218 87.89 9.26 74.09
C THR A 218 89.41 9.56 74.13
N PRO A 219 90.28 8.83 74.89
CA PRO A 219 90.04 7.74 75.86
C PRO A 219 90.81 7.85 77.21
N GLN A 220 90.61 6.83 78.07
CA GLN A 220 91.57 6.18 79.01
C GLN A 220 91.27 6.19 80.53
N ASN A 221 91.19 4.94 81.04
CA ASN A 221 91.65 4.41 82.35
C ASN A 221 90.83 4.62 83.65
N ALA A 222 90.61 3.46 84.30
CA ALA A 222 90.31 3.22 85.73
C ALA A 222 88.94 3.69 86.30
N SER A 223 88.21 2.88 87.09
CA SER A 223 88.43 1.48 87.48
C SER A 223 87.19 0.80 88.08
N ALA A 224 86.97 -0.47 87.69
CA ALA A 224 86.35 -1.57 88.47
C ALA A 224 84.90 -1.39 89.02
N THR A 225 84.11 -2.43 89.30
CA THR A 225 84.41 -3.86 89.53
C THR A 225 83.23 -4.75 89.11
N GLY A 226 83.49 -5.96 88.61
CA GLY A 226 82.50 -7.06 88.57
C GLY A 226 81.55 -7.06 87.36
N GLY A 227 81.62 -7.99 86.41
CA GLY A 227 82.65 -9.01 86.17
C GLY A 227 82.06 -10.39 85.88
N ASP A 228 82.12 -10.80 84.62
CA ASP A 228 81.89 -12.18 84.20
C ASP A 228 82.55 -12.42 82.82
N TYR A 229 83.25 -13.54 82.66
CA TYR A 229 83.30 -14.40 81.45
C TYR A 229 84.44 -15.42 81.48
N SER A 230 84.06 -16.67 81.19
CA SER A 230 84.89 -17.73 80.59
C SER A 230 86.07 -18.31 81.41
N GLN A 231 85.76 -19.34 82.20
CA GLN A 231 86.54 -20.58 82.17
C GLN A 231 85.62 -21.74 81.76
N LEU A 232 86.11 -22.59 80.87
CA LEU A 232 85.46 -23.83 80.42
C LEU A 232 86.38 -25.03 80.71
N TRP A 233 85.78 -26.22 80.78
CA TRP A 233 86.38 -27.53 81.13
C TRP A 233 86.71 -27.68 82.63
N ASN A 234 86.10 -28.62 83.36
CA ASN A 234 85.85 -30.02 82.99
C ASN A 234 84.59 -30.66 83.60
N THR A 235 84.16 -31.81 83.04
CA THR A 235 83.33 -32.90 83.67
C THR A 235 81.95 -32.53 84.26
N ALA A 236 80.79 -33.11 83.92
CA ALA A 236 80.47 -34.52 83.62
C ALA A 236 78.97 -34.75 83.21
N LYS A 237 78.68 -35.92 82.61
CA LYS A 237 77.38 -36.67 82.57
C LYS A 237 76.13 -36.07 81.84
N LEU A 238 75.87 -36.60 80.62
CA LEU A 238 74.77 -37.52 80.22
C LEU A 238 73.48 -37.54 81.10
N PRO A 239 72.22 -37.63 80.55
CA PRO A 239 71.83 -38.45 79.37
C PRO A 239 70.68 -37.97 78.42
N SER A 240 70.52 -38.69 77.28
CA SER A 240 69.28 -38.84 76.43
C SER A 240 68.72 -37.56 75.73
N HIS A 241 67.99 -37.55 74.59
CA HIS A 241 67.54 -38.49 73.52
C HIS A 241 66.87 -37.63 72.39
N ILE A 242 66.50 -38.04 71.15
CA ILE A 242 66.59 -39.29 70.35
C ILE A 242 66.57 -38.95 68.83
N ASN A 243 67.25 -39.74 67.97
CA ASN A 243 67.17 -39.82 66.48
C ASN A 243 67.32 -38.48 65.67
N GLU A 244 67.44 -38.40 64.34
CA GLU A 244 67.46 -39.33 63.18
C GLU A 244 68.79 -39.13 62.38
N LYS A 245 69.48 -40.18 61.89
CA LYS A 245 69.42 -40.78 60.53
C LYS A 245 69.38 -39.80 59.36
N ASP A 246 70.09 -39.94 58.24
CA ASP A 246 71.27 -40.72 57.78
C ASP A 246 71.85 -39.88 56.59
N THR A 247 73.12 -39.83 56.18
CA THR A 247 73.96 -40.93 55.65
C THR A 247 75.38 -40.39 55.32
N ALA A 248 76.38 -41.28 55.21
CA ALA A 248 77.63 -41.13 54.43
C ALA A 248 78.70 -40.07 54.83
N VAL A 249 79.60 -40.41 55.78
CA VAL A 249 81.08 -40.54 55.55
C VAL A 249 81.67 -41.56 56.55
N PRO A 250 81.79 -42.86 56.21
CA PRO A 250 82.39 -43.85 57.13
C PRO A 250 83.93 -43.98 56.98
N LEU A 251 84.46 -43.85 55.77
CA LEU A 251 85.72 -44.50 55.37
C LEU A 251 87.02 -43.81 55.85
N GLU A 252 86.96 -42.53 56.23
CA GLU A 252 88.15 -41.77 56.67
C GLU A 252 88.36 -41.83 58.19
N LYS A 253 87.28 -41.99 58.96
CA LYS A 253 87.33 -42.02 60.43
C LYS A 253 88.15 -43.22 60.94
N ASP A 254 87.92 -44.40 60.35
CA ASP A 254 88.62 -45.62 60.72
C ASP A 254 90.12 -45.56 60.40
N LYS A 255 90.51 -44.89 59.31
CA LYS A 255 91.93 -44.64 58.98
C LYS A 255 92.60 -43.73 60.00
N CYS A 256 91.98 -42.60 60.35
CA CYS A 256 92.49 -41.71 61.38
C CYS A 256 92.61 -42.42 62.75
N GLN A 257 91.67 -43.32 63.07
CA GLN A 257 91.69 -44.06 64.33
C GLN A 257 92.82 -45.11 64.37
N GLN A 258 93.09 -45.81 63.25
CA GLN A 258 94.21 -46.75 63.14
C GLN A 258 95.58 -46.06 63.24
N GLU A 259 95.80 -44.92 62.58
CA GLU A 259 97.07 -44.19 62.71
C GLU A 259 97.29 -43.67 64.14
N LEU A 260 96.23 -43.24 64.82
CA LEU A 260 96.29 -42.78 66.21
C LEU A 260 96.60 -43.93 67.20
N GLU A 261 96.21 -45.17 66.89
CA GLU A 261 96.61 -46.36 67.66
C GLU A 261 98.08 -46.76 67.43
N LYS A 262 98.58 -46.71 66.18
CA LYS A 262 100.01 -46.90 65.89
C LYS A 262 100.89 -45.90 66.63
N ILE A 263 100.49 -44.62 66.64
CA ILE A 263 101.23 -43.55 67.33
C ILE A 263 101.28 -43.79 68.84
N LYS A 264 100.18 -44.24 69.47
CA LYS A 264 100.18 -44.62 70.90
C LYS A 264 101.19 -45.73 71.20
N TYR A 265 101.19 -46.79 70.38
CA TYR A 265 102.09 -47.93 70.56
C TYR A 265 103.58 -47.50 70.49
N LEU A 266 103.94 -46.67 69.50
CA LEU A 266 105.30 -46.11 69.36
C LEU A 266 105.72 -45.22 70.53
N TYR A 267 104.81 -44.45 71.13
CA TYR A 267 105.11 -43.69 72.34
C TYR A 267 105.29 -44.58 73.57
N GLN A 268 104.56 -45.69 73.66
CA GLN A 268 104.68 -46.62 74.77
C GLN A 268 106.00 -47.41 74.75
N GLU A 269 106.39 -48.03 73.63
CA GLU A 269 107.70 -48.69 73.50
C GLU A 269 108.86 -47.72 73.80
N ARG A 270 108.74 -46.45 73.36
CA ARG A 270 109.74 -45.42 73.66
C ARG A 270 109.82 -45.05 75.15
N THR A 271 108.73 -45.17 75.89
CA THR A 271 108.67 -44.89 77.33
C THR A 271 109.30 -46.04 78.10
N GLU A 272 108.93 -47.29 77.79
CA GLU A 272 109.49 -48.51 78.39
C GLU A 272 111.01 -48.62 78.15
N ALA A 273 111.50 -48.23 76.97
CA ALA A 273 112.93 -48.16 76.66
C ALA A 273 113.70 -47.10 77.49
N LEU A 274 113.08 -45.96 77.80
CA LEU A 274 113.68 -44.93 78.65
C LEU A 274 113.69 -45.34 80.13
N GLU A 275 112.63 -45.98 80.60
CA GLU A 275 112.57 -46.52 81.96
C GLU A 275 113.65 -47.60 82.19
N ALA A 276 113.88 -48.47 81.20
CA ALA A 276 114.97 -49.45 81.24
C ALA A 276 116.36 -48.79 81.36
N GLN A 277 116.63 -47.71 80.63
CA GLN A 277 117.90 -46.96 80.76
C GLN A 277 118.06 -46.33 82.15
N VAL A 278 116.99 -45.73 82.70
CA VAL A 278 117.01 -45.15 84.05
C VAL A 278 117.28 -46.22 85.12
N GLN A 279 116.80 -47.45 84.93
CA GLN A 279 117.08 -48.57 85.84
C GLN A 279 118.54 -49.04 85.74
N SER A 280 119.14 -49.10 84.54
CA SER A 280 120.58 -49.45 84.38
C SER A 280 121.49 -48.43 85.07
N LEU A 281 121.30 -47.14 84.77
CA LEU A 281 122.14 -46.06 85.32
C LEU A 281 122.07 -45.98 86.86
N ARG A 282 120.90 -46.27 87.45
CA ARG A 282 120.76 -46.38 88.92
C ARG A 282 121.57 -47.52 89.52
N LYS A 283 121.69 -48.65 88.81
CA LYS A 283 122.47 -49.81 89.25
C LYS A 283 123.97 -49.53 89.15
N GLU A 284 124.41 -48.98 88.02
CA GLU A 284 125.81 -48.59 87.78
C GLU A 284 126.32 -47.57 88.82
N LEU A 285 125.47 -46.58 89.18
CA LEU A 285 125.79 -45.61 90.22
C LEU A 285 126.02 -46.28 91.58
N ALA A 286 125.16 -47.21 91.99
CA ALA A 286 125.29 -47.93 93.27
C ALA A 286 126.56 -48.82 93.30
N GLU A 287 126.89 -49.49 92.19
CA GLU A 287 128.13 -50.27 92.06
C GLU A 287 129.38 -49.36 92.13
N SER A 288 129.31 -48.13 91.56
CA SER A 288 130.41 -47.16 91.62
C SER A 288 130.68 -46.61 93.03
N GLN A 289 129.64 -46.31 93.81
CA GLN A 289 129.78 -45.77 95.17
C GLN A 289 130.52 -46.76 96.09
N LYS A 290 130.15 -48.05 96.02
CA LYS A 290 130.79 -49.11 96.82
C LYS A 290 132.30 -49.22 96.57
N ASN A 291 132.73 -49.07 95.32
CA ASN A 291 134.16 -49.15 94.96
C ASN A 291 134.99 -48.00 95.55
N CYS A 292 134.40 -46.80 95.68
CA CYS A 292 135.06 -45.65 96.30
C CYS A 292 135.29 -45.85 97.82
N GLU A 293 134.37 -46.51 98.52
CA GLU A 293 134.49 -46.80 99.95
C GLU A 293 135.64 -47.78 100.24
N GLU A 294 135.79 -48.85 99.44
CA GLU A 294 136.89 -49.81 99.58
C GLU A 294 138.28 -49.18 99.39
N LEU A 295 138.42 -48.23 98.46
CA LEU A 295 139.69 -47.54 98.20
C LEU A 295 140.09 -46.61 99.35
N ASN A 296 139.13 -45.88 99.93
CA ASN A 296 139.35 -44.99 101.08
C ASN A 296 139.84 -45.78 102.33
N GLY A 297 139.40 -47.03 102.50
CA GLY A 297 139.90 -47.92 103.54
C GLY A 297 141.40 -48.22 103.44
N ARG A 298 141.94 -48.37 102.22
CA ARG A 298 143.35 -48.77 102.00
C ARG A 298 144.33 -47.63 102.29
N PHE A 299 144.00 -46.40 101.93
CA PHE A 299 144.92 -45.26 102.02
C PHE A 299 145.37 -44.94 103.46
N LYS A 300 144.50 -45.19 104.44
CA LYS A 300 144.73 -44.85 105.86
C LYS A 300 145.80 -45.70 106.55
N HIS A 301 146.21 -46.83 105.97
CA HIS A 301 147.22 -47.72 106.59
C HIS A 301 148.67 -47.31 106.31
N GLN A 302 148.95 -46.48 105.30
CA GLN A 302 150.32 -46.28 104.80
C GLN A 302 151.10 -45.13 105.49
N SER A 303 150.43 -44.25 106.24
CA SER A 303 150.98 -42.94 106.65
C SER A 303 151.81 -42.91 107.94
N LEU A 304 152.02 -44.03 108.65
CA LEU A 304 152.46 -44.04 110.05
C LEU A 304 153.95 -44.37 110.32
N LEU A 305 154.79 -44.53 109.28
CA LEU A 305 156.08 -45.24 109.43
C LEU A 305 157.38 -44.44 109.16
N ALA A 306 157.37 -43.11 109.06
CA ALA A 306 158.57 -42.34 108.64
C ALA A 306 158.81 -41.00 109.36
N SER A 307 159.58 -41.00 110.47
CA SER A 307 160.30 -39.80 111.01
C SER A 307 161.22 -40.12 112.20
N SER A 308 162.54 -39.85 112.10
CA SER A 308 163.48 -39.68 113.25
C SER A 308 164.92 -39.32 112.86
N ASN A 309 165.66 -38.66 113.79
CA ASN A 309 167.13 -38.57 113.92
C ASN A 309 167.92 -37.69 112.91
N SER A 310 169.05 -37.03 113.23
CA SER A 310 169.76 -36.73 114.52
C SER A 310 170.82 -35.61 114.33
N ASN A 311 171.46 -35.12 115.41
CA ASN A 311 172.49 -34.06 115.48
C ASN A 311 173.68 -34.48 116.39
N ARG A 312 174.92 -33.98 116.19
CA ARG A 312 176.06 -34.11 117.16
C ARG A 312 177.29 -33.22 116.82
N VAL A 313 178.16 -33.00 117.82
CA VAL A 313 179.41 -32.18 117.78
C VAL A 313 180.49 -32.85 118.64
N GLY A 314 181.79 -32.56 118.43
CA GLY A 314 182.92 -33.02 119.27
C GLY A 314 184.19 -32.14 119.14
N GLY A 315 185.13 -32.24 120.09
CA GLY A 315 186.36 -31.42 120.19
C GLY A 315 187.63 -32.20 120.57
N LEU A 316 188.77 -31.52 120.69
CA LEU A 316 190.12 -32.11 120.76
C LEU A 316 190.87 -31.95 122.11
N CYS A 317 192.06 -32.57 122.22
CA CYS A 317 192.73 -32.93 123.48
C CYS A 317 193.93 -32.04 123.86
N LEU A 318 194.26 -31.99 125.16
CA LEU A 318 195.21 -31.07 125.83
C LEU A 318 196.63 -30.96 125.24
N LYS A 319 197.11 -31.89 124.41
CA LYS A 319 198.46 -31.79 123.83
C LYS A 319 198.56 -30.89 122.59
N CYS A 320 197.45 -30.54 121.93
CA CYS A 320 197.45 -29.52 120.87
C CYS A 320 197.82 -28.12 121.43
N ALA A 321 197.36 -27.81 122.66
CA ALA A 321 197.56 -26.52 123.31
C ALA A 321 199.06 -26.14 123.53
N GLN A 322 199.97 -27.12 123.58
CA GLN A 322 201.40 -26.87 123.78
C GLN A 322 202.17 -26.60 122.46
N HIS A 323 201.61 -26.88 121.29
CA HIS A 323 202.14 -26.36 120.01
C HIS A 323 201.59 -24.96 119.70
N GLU A 324 200.34 -24.72 120.08
CA GLU A 324 199.65 -23.43 119.93
C GLU A 324 200.38 -22.30 120.70
N ALA A 325 200.96 -22.62 121.87
CA ALA A 325 201.75 -21.68 122.68
C ALA A 325 203.00 -21.10 121.99
N VAL A 326 203.56 -21.76 120.95
CA VAL A 326 204.73 -21.26 120.21
C VAL A 326 204.33 -20.60 118.89
N LEU A 327 203.39 -21.21 118.15
CA LEU A 327 202.94 -20.67 116.86
C LEU A 327 202.07 -19.41 117.00
N SER A 328 201.43 -19.19 118.15
CA SER A 328 200.61 -18.00 118.41
C SER A 328 201.40 -16.69 118.43
N GLN A 329 202.71 -16.69 118.73
CA GLN A 329 203.52 -15.47 118.74
C GLN A 329 204.06 -15.05 117.37
N THR A 330 204.03 -15.92 116.35
CA THR A 330 204.56 -15.62 115.00
C THR A 330 203.57 -15.81 113.86
N HIS A 331 202.53 -16.66 114.01
CA HIS A 331 201.58 -16.96 112.93
C HIS A 331 200.12 -16.57 113.22
N SER A 332 199.80 -16.09 114.42
CA SER A 332 198.43 -15.72 114.85
C SER A 332 197.68 -14.84 113.85
N HIS A 333 198.33 -13.79 113.32
CA HIS A 333 197.72 -12.83 112.39
C HIS A 333 197.12 -13.50 111.14
N VAL A 334 197.78 -14.53 110.59
CA VAL A 334 197.31 -15.23 109.37
C VAL A 334 196.11 -16.12 109.67
N HIS A 335 196.11 -16.80 110.82
CA HIS A 335 194.97 -17.62 111.26
C HIS A 335 193.76 -16.76 111.64
N MET A 336 193.98 -15.62 112.31
CA MET A 336 192.94 -14.63 112.62
C MET A 336 192.27 -14.10 111.35
N GLN A 337 193.07 -13.68 110.35
CA GLN A 337 192.55 -13.26 109.05
C GLN A 337 191.81 -14.38 108.27
N ALA A 338 192.12 -15.65 108.51
CA ALA A 338 191.38 -16.77 107.92
C ALA A 338 190.04 -17.02 108.64
N ILE A 339 190.03 -16.96 109.98
CA ILE A 339 188.81 -17.11 110.80
C ILE A 339 187.85 -15.94 110.57
N GLU A 340 188.36 -14.71 110.43
CA GLU A 340 187.55 -13.54 110.08
C GLU A 340 186.89 -13.67 108.70
N ARG A 341 187.62 -14.16 107.69
CA ARG A 341 187.05 -14.39 106.35
C ARG A 341 185.98 -15.47 106.38
N LEU A 342 186.27 -16.64 106.94
CA LEU A 342 185.28 -17.73 107.09
C LEU A 342 184.08 -17.33 107.95
N THR A 343 184.26 -16.42 108.91
CA THR A 343 183.15 -15.85 109.71
C THR A 343 182.29 -14.90 108.87
N LYS A 344 182.92 -13.99 108.10
CA LYS A 344 182.21 -13.11 107.16
C LYS A 344 181.45 -13.92 106.10
N GLU A 345 182.11 -14.86 105.44
CA GLU A 345 181.52 -15.79 104.46
C GLU A 345 180.33 -16.57 105.07
N ARG A 346 180.44 -17.05 106.32
CA ARG A 346 179.35 -17.72 107.05
C ARG A 346 178.20 -16.78 107.39
N ASP A 347 178.48 -15.56 107.83
CA ASP A 347 177.43 -14.58 108.20
C ASP A 347 176.75 -13.98 106.96
N GLU A 348 177.48 -13.82 105.85
CA GLU A 348 176.96 -13.51 104.52
C GLU A 348 176.06 -14.65 104.01
N LEU A 349 176.46 -15.92 104.16
CA LEU A 349 175.62 -17.08 103.80
C LEU A 349 174.40 -17.23 104.71
N ILE A 350 174.48 -16.87 106.00
CA ILE A 350 173.31 -16.81 106.90
C ILE A 350 172.40 -15.63 106.53
N GLY A 351 172.95 -14.49 106.11
CA GLY A 351 172.20 -13.37 105.54
C GLY A 351 171.48 -13.75 104.24
N ALA A 352 172.16 -14.46 103.34
CA ALA A 352 171.57 -14.99 102.12
C ALA A 352 170.46 -16.03 102.42
N LEU A 353 170.71 -16.97 103.34
CA LEU A 353 169.73 -18.01 103.69
C LEU A 353 168.51 -17.44 104.44
N SER A 354 168.70 -16.46 105.32
CA SER A 354 167.60 -15.78 106.02
C SER A 354 166.78 -14.89 105.07
N SER A 355 167.42 -14.13 104.18
CA SER A 355 166.70 -13.38 103.14
C SER A 355 165.97 -14.29 102.15
N VAL A 356 166.55 -15.43 101.74
CA VAL A 356 165.85 -16.45 100.93
C VAL A 356 164.65 -17.04 101.67
N ARG A 357 164.74 -17.29 102.99
CA ARG A 357 163.59 -17.74 103.80
C ARG A 357 162.49 -16.67 103.90
N ILE A 358 162.87 -15.40 104.10
CA ILE A 358 161.93 -14.28 104.11
C ILE A 358 161.24 -14.20 102.74
N ASN A 359 162.00 -14.15 101.65
CA ASN A 359 161.49 -14.12 100.28
C ASN A 359 160.55 -15.30 99.99
N LEU A 360 160.89 -16.53 100.40
CA LEU A 360 160.01 -17.70 100.26
C LEU A 360 158.69 -17.51 101.02
N SER A 361 158.75 -17.08 102.29
CA SER A 361 157.54 -16.83 103.09
C SER A 361 156.67 -15.70 102.54
N GLU A 362 157.28 -14.67 101.94
CA GLU A 362 156.54 -13.62 101.25
C GLU A 362 155.93 -14.12 99.94
N MET A 363 156.62 -14.95 99.17
CA MET A 363 156.06 -15.54 97.94
C MET A 363 154.90 -16.48 98.27
N GLN A 364 155.01 -17.32 99.31
CA GLN A 364 153.89 -18.12 99.82
C GLN A 364 152.71 -17.25 100.28
N ARG A 365 152.96 -16.13 100.96
CA ARG A 365 151.91 -15.17 101.35
C ARG A 365 151.26 -14.48 100.12
N ARG A 366 152.05 -14.12 99.11
CA ARG A 366 151.56 -13.58 97.83
C ARG A 366 150.73 -14.61 97.08
N GLU A 367 151.17 -15.86 97.03
CA GLU A 367 150.49 -17.01 96.41
C GLU A 367 149.14 -17.29 97.10
N CYS A 368 149.11 -17.37 98.43
CA CYS A 368 147.85 -17.53 99.18
C CYS A 368 146.88 -16.37 98.93
N SER A 369 147.37 -15.12 98.95
CA SER A 369 146.54 -13.94 98.68
C SER A 369 146.03 -13.90 97.24
N ALA A 370 146.85 -14.29 96.26
CA ALA A 370 146.45 -14.41 94.85
C ALA A 370 145.44 -15.55 94.63
N TYR A 371 145.59 -16.67 95.34
CA TYR A 371 144.64 -17.78 95.33
C TYR A 371 143.27 -17.37 95.93
N GLU A 372 143.27 -16.65 97.05
CA GLU A 372 142.04 -16.11 97.65
C GLU A 372 141.36 -15.08 96.73
N GLN A 373 142.13 -14.17 96.11
CA GLN A 373 141.63 -13.22 95.12
C GLN A 373 141.06 -13.93 93.88
N MET A 374 141.74 -14.96 93.37
CA MET A 374 141.25 -15.75 92.24
C MET A 374 139.99 -16.53 92.60
N LYS A 375 139.90 -17.09 93.80
CA LYS A 375 138.68 -17.75 94.30
C LYS A 375 137.50 -16.78 94.41
N GLN A 376 137.73 -15.56 94.92
CA GLN A 376 136.71 -14.52 94.97
C GLN A 376 136.28 -14.06 93.57
N ALA A 377 137.24 -13.86 92.65
CA ALA A 377 136.94 -13.49 91.26
C ALA A 377 136.15 -14.59 90.52
N VAL A 378 136.50 -15.87 90.72
CA VAL A 378 135.73 -17.00 90.19
C VAL A 378 134.31 -16.97 90.75
N HIS A 379 134.11 -16.88 92.07
CA HIS A 379 132.77 -16.81 92.68
C HIS A 379 131.92 -15.66 92.11
N MET A 380 132.47 -14.44 92.06
CA MET A 380 131.78 -13.28 91.49
C MET A 380 131.42 -13.46 90.00
N THR A 381 132.28 -14.13 89.21
CA THR A 381 131.96 -14.43 87.80
C THR A 381 130.97 -15.57 87.64
N GLU A 382 130.97 -16.57 88.54
CA GLU A 382 129.96 -17.64 88.59
C GLU A 382 128.58 -17.08 88.95
N GLU A 383 128.49 -16.21 89.96
CA GLU A 383 127.26 -15.50 90.32
C GLU A 383 126.75 -14.62 89.17
N ALA A 384 127.62 -13.79 88.57
CA ALA A 384 127.25 -12.97 87.42
C ALA A 384 126.81 -13.81 86.20
N ASN A 385 127.43 -14.98 85.97
CA ASN A 385 127.03 -15.92 84.92
C ASN A 385 125.69 -16.60 85.23
N LEU A 386 125.41 -16.93 86.50
CA LEU A 386 124.12 -17.46 86.93
C LEU A 386 123.01 -16.42 86.79
N GLU A 387 123.25 -15.16 87.14
CA GLU A 387 122.31 -14.06 86.95
C GLU A 387 122.06 -13.76 85.46
N ARG A 388 123.13 -13.68 84.65
CA ARG A 388 123.05 -13.59 83.19
C ARG A 388 122.22 -14.74 82.60
N THR A 389 122.41 -15.96 83.08
CA THR A 389 121.66 -17.14 82.60
C THR A 389 120.20 -17.10 83.01
N LYS A 390 119.88 -16.71 84.26
CA LYS A 390 118.50 -16.48 84.72
C LYS A 390 117.79 -15.42 83.85
N ALA A 391 118.46 -14.29 83.60
CA ALA A 391 117.93 -13.22 82.76
C ALA A 391 117.72 -13.66 81.30
N LEU A 392 118.67 -14.40 80.71
CA LEU A 392 118.52 -14.94 79.35
C LEU A 392 117.33 -15.93 79.26
N VAL A 393 117.16 -16.81 80.25
CA VAL A 393 116.01 -17.74 80.31
C VAL A 393 114.69 -16.97 80.46
N GLN A 394 114.63 -15.92 81.28
CA GLN A 394 113.44 -15.07 81.41
C GLN A 394 113.12 -14.31 80.11
N CYS A 395 114.12 -13.73 79.45
CA CYS A 395 113.95 -13.07 78.15
C CYS A 395 113.46 -14.05 77.09
N GLU A 396 114.01 -15.27 77.03
CA GLU A 396 113.58 -16.30 76.08
C GLU A 396 112.17 -16.82 76.40
N GLN A 397 111.80 -16.97 77.69
CA GLN A 397 110.43 -17.30 78.11
C GLN A 397 109.42 -16.23 77.66
N LEU A 398 109.72 -14.95 77.90
CA LEU A 398 108.89 -13.82 77.47
C LEU A 398 108.77 -13.74 75.94
N LYS A 399 109.89 -13.89 75.22
CA LYS A 399 109.92 -13.98 73.75
C LYS A 399 109.05 -15.11 73.23
N ASN A 400 109.13 -16.30 73.82
CA ASN A 400 108.28 -17.44 73.45
C ASN A 400 106.79 -17.21 73.73
N GLU A 401 106.41 -16.46 74.77
CA GLU A 401 104.99 -16.13 74.99
C GLU A 401 104.50 -15.01 74.07
N MET A 402 105.34 -14.01 73.76
CA MET A 402 105.04 -13.02 72.72
C MET A 402 104.86 -13.68 71.35
N GLU A 403 105.68 -14.68 71.03
CA GLU A 403 105.56 -15.52 69.83
C GLU A 403 104.24 -16.31 69.83
N ARG A 404 103.89 -17.01 70.92
CA ARG A 404 102.58 -17.69 71.04
C ARG A 404 101.40 -16.73 70.95
N GLN A 405 101.51 -15.51 71.44
CA GLN A 405 100.47 -14.49 71.33
C GLN A 405 100.36 -13.95 69.90
N ARG A 406 101.49 -13.69 69.21
CA ARG A 406 101.53 -13.38 67.78
C ARG A 406 100.84 -14.49 66.97
N ASP A 407 101.24 -15.74 67.15
CA ASP A 407 100.67 -16.89 66.42
C ASP A 407 99.17 -17.06 66.69
N ARG A 408 98.69 -16.75 67.92
CA ARG A 408 97.24 -16.76 68.25
C ARG A 408 96.50 -15.67 67.46
N LEU A 409 97.04 -14.46 67.41
CA LEU A 409 96.45 -13.33 66.67
C LEU A 409 96.50 -13.53 65.16
N GLU A 410 97.60 -14.09 64.62
CA GLU A 410 97.74 -14.44 63.21
C GLU A 410 96.74 -15.53 62.79
N ARG A 411 96.53 -16.56 63.63
CA ARG A 411 95.50 -17.58 63.38
C ARG A 411 94.08 -17.03 63.46
N GLU A 412 93.75 -16.19 64.43
CA GLU A 412 92.42 -15.54 64.47
C GLU A 412 92.23 -14.60 63.28
N LEU A 413 93.26 -13.82 62.90
CA LEU A 413 93.21 -12.97 61.71
C LEU A 413 92.99 -13.79 60.43
N ALA A 414 93.66 -14.94 60.28
CA ALA A 414 93.44 -15.85 59.15
C ALA A 414 92.00 -16.39 59.14
N ILE A 415 91.47 -16.82 60.28
CA ILE A 415 90.07 -17.28 60.42
C ILE A 415 89.08 -16.16 60.08
N GLN A 416 89.34 -14.92 60.49
CA GLN A 416 88.49 -13.77 60.19
C GLN A 416 88.59 -13.31 58.71
N LEU A 417 89.74 -13.49 58.07
CA LEU A 417 89.91 -13.25 56.64
C LEU A 417 89.22 -14.33 55.79
N ASP A 418 89.30 -15.59 56.21
CA ASP A 418 88.62 -16.74 55.58
C ASP A 418 87.09 -16.61 55.68
N LYS A 419 86.54 -16.35 56.88
CA LYS A 419 85.11 -16.02 57.05
C LYS A 419 84.65 -14.90 56.13
N ARG A 420 85.40 -13.80 56.06
CA ARG A 420 85.11 -12.67 55.16
C ARG A 420 85.27 -13.01 53.67
N ALA A 421 86.07 -14.02 53.32
CA ALA A 421 86.14 -14.52 51.95
C ALA A 421 84.89 -15.36 51.61
N GLN A 422 84.48 -16.25 52.51
CA GLN A 422 83.28 -17.08 52.41
C GLN A 422 82.00 -16.24 52.37
N GLU A 423 81.86 -15.21 53.22
CA GLU A 423 80.77 -14.24 53.17
C GLU A 423 80.67 -13.54 51.80
N ARG A 424 81.82 -13.13 51.23
CA ARG A 424 81.88 -12.57 49.87
C ARG A 424 81.63 -13.60 48.77
N GLU A 425 81.91 -14.88 49.01
CA GLU A 425 81.59 -16.00 48.10
C GLU A 425 80.07 -16.16 48.05
N ALA A 426 79.42 -16.34 49.20
CA ALA A 426 77.98 -16.49 49.32
C ALA A 426 77.22 -15.29 48.70
N VAL A 427 77.64 -14.05 48.97
CA VAL A 427 77.02 -12.86 48.36
C VAL A 427 77.22 -12.82 46.84
N ARG A 428 78.37 -13.27 46.32
CA ARG A 428 78.58 -13.41 44.85
C ARG A 428 77.73 -14.52 44.25
N GLU A 429 77.55 -15.63 44.96
CA GLU A 429 76.70 -16.74 44.52
C GLU A 429 75.22 -16.35 44.49
N GLU A 430 74.68 -15.72 45.54
CA GLU A 430 73.29 -15.25 45.54
C GLU A 430 73.07 -14.18 44.46
N MET A 431 73.97 -13.21 44.31
CA MET A 431 73.90 -12.22 43.22
C MET A 431 73.94 -12.89 41.82
N ASN A 432 74.71 -13.96 41.65
CA ASN A 432 74.71 -14.72 40.40
C ASN A 432 73.40 -15.49 40.19
N LYS A 433 72.83 -16.11 41.23
CA LYS A 433 71.51 -16.77 41.18
C LYS A 433 70.41 -15.77 40.83
N GLU A 434 70.39 -14.59 41.45
CA GLU A 434 69.47 -13.50 41.12
C GLU A 434 69.62 -13.06 39.66
N LYS A 435 70.86 -12.89 39.18
CA LYS A 435 71.16 -12.54 37.78
C LYS A 435 70.70 -13.63 36.80
N GLU A 436 70.89 -14.90 37.12
CA GLU A 436 70.43 -16.04 36.29
C GLU A 436 68.90 -16.15 36.28
N ASN A 437 68.26 -15.99 37.44
CA ASN A 437 66.81 -15.90 37.58
C ASN A 437 66.24 -14.74 36.74
N LEU A 438 66.80 -13.53 36.84
CA LEU A 438 66.41 -12.38 36.02
C LEU A 438 66.67 -12.62 34.52
N SER A 439 67.79 -13.26 34.16
CA SER A 439 68.09 -13.60 32.76
C SER A 439 67.07 -14.60 32.18
N SER A 440 66.68 -15.63 32.94
CA SER A 440 65.67 -16.59 32.51
C SER A 440 64.26 -15.97 32.43
N LEU A 441 63.92 -15.08 33.36
CA LEU A 441 62.68 -14.30 33.31
C LEU A 441 62.65 -13.41 32.05
N VAL A 442 63.72 -12.64 31.79
CA VAL A 442 63.84 -11.83 30.57
C VAL A 442 63.72 -12.69 29.30
N MET A 443 64.40 -13.84 29.23
CA MET A 443 64.27 -14.76 28.09
C MET A 443 62.83 -15.25 27.89
N SER A 444 62.13 -15.64 28.97
CA SER A 444 60.74 -16.09 28.88
C SER A 444 59.78 -14.96 28.46
N LEU A 445 60.01 -13.73 28.93
CA LEU A 445 59.26 -12.54 28.53
C LEU A 445 59.52 -12.18 27.06
N SER A 446 60.77 -12.22 26.59
CA SER A 446 61.10 -12.03 25.17
C SER A 446 60.48 -13.09 24.28
N GLN A 447 60.44 -14.36 24.70
CA GLN A 447 59.75 -15.43 23.96
C GLN A 447 58.23 -15.22 23.93
N ASN A 448 57.64 -14.74 25.02
CA ASN A 448 56.22 -14.39 25.07
C ASN A 448 55.89 -13.18 24.16
N VAL A 449 56.74 -12.15 24.14
CA VAL A 449 56.61 -11.00 23.23
C VAL A 449 56.67 -11.46 21.78
N ALA A 450 57.69 -12.22 21.37
CA ALA A 450 57.80 -12.75 20.01
C ALA A 450 56.62 -13.66 19.61
N SER A 451 56.05 -14.41 20.57
CA SER A 451 54.84 -15.21 20.36
C SER A 451 53.59 -14.35 20.15
N LEU A 452 53.47 -13.23 20.86
CA LEU A 452 52.36 -12.27 20.72
C LEU A 452 52.49 -11.46 19.43
N GLU A 453 53.69 -10.99 19.08
CA GLU A 453 53.98 -10.34 17.79
C GLU A 453 53.61 -11.27 16.62
N ALA A 454 54.05 -12.53 16.66
CA ALA A 454 53.69 -13.53 15.65
C ALA A 454 52.19 -13.88 15.64
N GLN A 455 51.41 -13.59 16.70
CA GLN A 455 49.94 -13.67 16.69
C GLN A 455 49.31 -12.42 16.08
N ILE A 456 49.79 -11.23 16.42
CA ILE A 456 49.37 -9.95 15.84
C ILE A 456 49.59 -9.96 14.32
N ASP A 457 50.73 -10.48 13.84
CA ASP A 457 51.03 -10.64 12.42
C ASP A 457 50.10 -11.62 11.70
N ARG A 458 49.64 -12.68 12.37
CA ARG A 458 48.63 -13.61 11.83
C ARG A 458 47.28 -12.91 11.71
N ILE A 459 46.78 -12.38 12.82
CA ILE A 459 45.50 -11.65 12.89
C ILE A 459 45.47 -10.47 11.90
N THR A 460 46.59 -9.77 11.70
CA THR A 460 46.69 -8.66 10.74
C THR A 460 46.62 -9.14 9.31
N ARG A 461 47.29 -10.23 8.94
CA ARG A 461 47.18 -10.85 7.60
C ARG A 461 45.76 -11.37 7.35
N ASP A 462 45.17 -12.05 8.32
CA ASP A 462 43.82 -12.60 8.22
C ASP A 462 42.78 -11.47 8.09
N LYS A 463 42.92 -10.39 8.87
CA LYS A 463 42.13 -9.16 8.75
C LYS A 463 42.26 -8.52 7.36
N ILE A 464 43.46 -8.45 6.79
CA ILE A 464 43.67 -7.90 5.44
C ILE A 464 43.02 -8.81 4.38
N SER A 465 43.14 -10.13 4.51
CA SER A 465 42.49 -11.09 3.59
C SER A 465 40.96 -10.97 3.65
N LEU A 466 40.38 -10.95 4.85
CA LEU A 466 38.94 -10.77 5.06
C LEU A 466 38.44 -9.41 4.57
N ALA A 467 39.24 -8.35 4.71
CA ALA A 467 38.92 -7.03 4.16
C ALA A 467 38.94 -7.01 2.62
N SER A 468 39.85 -7.75 1.96
CA SER A 468 39.84 -7.93 0.50
C SER A 468 38.59 -8.70 0.06
N GLN A 469 38.32 -9.86 0.68
CA GLN A 469 37.13 -10.67 0.39
C GLN A 469 35.83 -9.90 0.58
N LEU A 470 35.72 -9.09 1.65
CA LEU A 470 34.57 -8.22 1.89
C LEU A 470 34.42 -7.16 0.79
N LYS A 471 35.52 -6.52 0.38
CA LYS A 471 35.52 -5.51 -0.69
C LYS A 471 35.18 -6.12 -2.06
N GLU A 472 35.66 -7.32 -2.32
CA GLU A 472 35.34 -8.10 -3.53
C GLU A 472 33.85 -8.47 -3.55
N ALA A 473 33.29 -8.96 -2.44
CA ALA A 473 31.86 -9.23 -2.31
C ALA A 473 30.99 -7.96 -2.41
N GLN A 474 31.43 -6.83 -1.84
CA GLN A 474 30.78 -5.53 -1.99
C GLN A 474 30.76 -5.07 -3.46
N ASN A 475 31.90 -5.21 -4.17
CA ASN A 475 31.97 -4.90 -5.60
C ASN A 475 31.06 -5.81 -6.44
N GLN A 476 31.01 -7.11 -6.13
CA GLN A 476 30.12 -8.07 -6.80
C GLN A 476 28.64 -7.72 -6.59
N ASN A 477 28.24 -7.43 -5.34
CA ASN A 477 26.89 -6.98 -5.01
C ASN A 477 26.55 -5.67 -5.75
N ALA A 478 27.45 -4.69 -5.76
CA ALA A 478 27.24 -3.44 -6.49
C ALA A 478 27.08 -3.67 -8.00
N SER A 479 27.89 -4.54 -8.62
CA SER A 479 27.69 -4.91 -10.03
C SER A 479 26.33 -5.56 -10.27
N SER A 480 25.95 -6.53 -9.43
CA SER A 480 24.66 -7.23 -9.51
C SER A 480 23.48 -6.29 -9.29
N GLU A 481 23.60 -5.29 -8.43
CA GLU A 481 22.60 -4.25 -8.23
C GLU A 481 22.46 -3.37 -9.48
N THR A 482 23.56 -2.95 -10.11
CA THR A 482 23.47 -2.21 -11.39
C THR A 482 22.89 -3.04 -12.52
N GLU A 483 23.11 -4.36 -12.53
CA GLU A 483 22.51 -5.27 -13.52
C GLU A 483 21.02 -5.48 -13.26
N MET A 484 20.63 -5.73 -12.01
CA MET A 484 19.23 -5.81 -11.61
C MET A 484 18.50 -4.50 -11.92
N ASN A 485 19.09 -3.34 -11.65
CA ASN A 485 18.50 -2.04 -11.98
C ASN A 485 18.35 -1.82 -13.51
N LYS A 486 19.29 -2.29 -14.34
CA LYS A 486 19.14 -2.29 -15.81
C LYS A 486 17.98 -3.18 -16.25
N VAL A 487 17.89 -4.40 -15.71
CA VAL A 487 16.82 -5.37 -16.03
C VAL A 487 15.46 -4.86 -15.56
N CYS A 488 15.36 -4.27 -14.35
CA CYS A 488 14.15 -3.62 -13.87
C CYS A 488 13.75 -2.43 -14.74
N GLY A 489 14.71 -1.61 -15.20
CA GLY A 489 14.45 -0.51 -16.14
C GLY A 489 13.91 -1.01 -17.48
N GLU A 490 14.48 -2.07 -18.05
CA GLU A 490 14.01 -2.69 -19.29
C GLU A 490 12.61 -3.31 -19.13
N ILE A 491 12.35 -4.01 -18.02
CA ILE A 491 11.02 -4.57 -17.71
C ILE A 491 9.99 -3.44 -17.53
N GLN A 492 10.35 -2.33 -16.87
CA GLN A 492 9.48 -1.15 -16.75
C GLN A 492 9.21 -0.50 -18.11
N TYR A 493 10.23 -0.40 -18.99
CA TYR A 493 10.08 0.10 -20.34
C TYR A 493 9.14 -0.79 -21.18
N GLN A 494 9.34 -2.11 -21.18
CA GLN A 494 8.46 -3.07 -21.85
C GLN A 494 7.03 -3.06 -21.29
N LEU A 495 6.87 -2.95 -19.96
CA LEU A 495 5.58 -2.83 -19.31
C LEU A 495 4.85 -1.55 -19.73
N ASN A 496 5.55 -0.43 -19.82
CA ASN A 496 4.94 0.84 -20.26
C ASN A 496 4.62 0.83 -21.75
N GLN A 497 5.47 0.22 -22.60
CA GLN A 497 5.20 0.04 -24.02
C GLN A 497 4.00 -0.89 -24.27
N THR A 498 3.83 -1.95 -23.48
CA THR A 498 2.68 -2.87 -23.58
C THR A 498 1.39 -2.27 -23.00
N LYS A 499 1.47 -1.47 -21.93
CA LYS A 499 0.33 -0.65 -21.45
C LYS A 499 -0.16 0.32 -22.53
N LEU A 500 0.75 1.07 -23.17
CA LEU A 500 0.38 2.03 -24.21
C LEU A 500 -0.33 1.34 -25.38
N LYS A 501 0.26 0.26 -25.92
CA LYS A 501 -0.36 -0.58 -26.97
C LYS A 501 -1.73 -1.14 -26.57
N LYS A 502 -1.91 -1.48 -25.29
CA LYS A 502 -3.20 -1.93 -24.74
C LYS A 502 -4.21 -0.78 -24.69
N GLU A 503 -3.81 0.41 -24.21
CA GLU A 503 -4.67 1.59 -24.12
C GLU A 503 -5.12 2.11 -25.49
N GLU A 504 -4.23 2.01 -26.49
CA GLU A 504 -4.52 2.24 -27.91
C GLU A 504 -5.54 1.22 -28.45
N ALA A 505 -5.30 -0.08 -28.28
CA ALA A 505 -6.24 -1.12 -28.72
C ALA A 505 -7.61 -1.05 -28.02
N GLU A 506 -7.64 -0.70 -26.73
CA GLU A 506 -8.90 -0.43 -26.02
C GLU A 506 -9.60 0.83 -26.55
N LYS A 507 -8.85 1.88 -26.95
CA LYS A 507 -9.40 3.09 -27.58
C LYS A 507 -10.01 2.76 -28.93
N GLU A 508 -9.31 2.01 -29.78
CA GLU A 508 -9.85 1.53 -31.06
C GLU A 508 -11.11 0.69 -30.84
N HIS A 509 -11.10 -0.28 -29.92
CA HIS A 509 -12.27 -1.08 -29.59
C HIS A 509 -13.45 -0.23 -29.07
N ARG A 510 -13.19 0.80 -28.25
CA ARG A 510 -14.20 1.78 -27.84
C ARG A 510 -14.75 2.55 -29.04
N GLU A 511 -13.89 3.02 -29.96
CA GLU A 511 -14.32 3.69 -31.18
C GLU A 511 -15.17 2.78 -32.08
N TYR A 512 -14.72 1.56 -32.38
CA TYR A 512 -15.48 0.56 -33.14
C TYR A 512 -16.83 0.27 -32.50
N ARG A 513 -16.89 0.03 -31.18
CA ARG A 513 -18.15 -0.19 -30.46
C ARG A 513 -19.11 0.99 -30.63
N THR A 514 -18.64 2.24 -30.58
CA THR A 514 -19.53 3.40 -30.85
C THR A 514 -19.91 3.55 -32.32
N LYS A 515 -19.10 3.09 -33.29
CA LYS A 515 -19.48 3.05 -34.71
C LYS A 515 -20.62 2.05 -34.91
N THR A 516 -20.45 0.82 -34.44
CA THR A 516 -21.48 -0.23 -34.52
C THR A 516 -22.77 0.14 -33.77
N ILE A 517 -22.69 0.82 -32.62
CA ILE A 517 -23.90 1.32 -31.94
C ILE A 517 -24.64 2.34 -32.83
N ARG A 518 -23.96 3.32 -33.43
CA ARG A 518 -24.59 4.30 -34.34
C ARG A 518 -25.15 3.64 -35.61
N GLU A 519 -24.45 2.64 -36.16
CA GLU A 519 -24.92 1.85 -37.29
C GLU A 519 -26.22 1.09 -36.95
N LEU A 520 -26.30 0.49 -35.75
CA LEU A 520 -27.51 -0.16 -35.24
C LEU A 520 -28.63 0.84 -34.94
N GLU A 521 -28.33 2.03 -34.41
CA GLU A 521 -29.30 3.12 -34.22
C GLU A 521 -29.90 3.57 -35.57
N ILE A 522 -29.06 3.76 -36.59
CA ILE A 522 -29.51 4.10 -37.95
C ILE A 522 -30.37 2.96 -38.53
N LYS A 523 -29.97 1.70 -38.37
CA LYS A 523 -30.74 0.55 -38.87
C LYS A 523 -32.06 0.35 -38.12
N ASN A 524 -32.12 0.65 -36.83
CA ASN A 524 -33.37 0.68 -36.07
C ASN A 524 -34.29 1.81 -36.58
N GLN A 525 -33.77 3.01 -36.83
CA GLN A 525 -34.55 4.12 -37.42
C GLN A 525 -35.04 3.81 -38.85
N GLU A 526 -34.28 3.04 -39.65
CA GLU A 526 -34.74 2.52 -40.94
C GLU A 526 -35.86 1.49 -40.76
N MET A 527 -35.71 0.52 -39.84
CA MET A 527 -36.75 -0.47 -39.54
C MET A 527 -38.02 0.18 -38.99
N GLU A 528 -37.92 1.21 -38.14
CA GLU A 528 -39.07 1.96 -37.61
C GLU A 528 -39.83 2.67 -38.73
N LYS A 529 -39.14 3.32 -39.68
CA LYS A 529 -39.77 3.94 -40.86
C LYS A 529 -40.48 2.89 -41.72
N LEU A 530 -39.80 1.80 -42.07
CA LEU A 530 -40.37 0.70 -42.84
C LEU A 530 -41.55 0.03 -42.11
N GLN A 531 -41.52 -0.02 -40.77
CA GLN A 531 -42.60 -0.55 -39.95
C GLN A 531 -43.83 0.38 -39.93
N VAL A 532 -43.62 1.70 -39.95
CA VAL A 532 -44.70 2.70 -40.12
C VAL A 532 -45.29 2.59 -41.53
N GLU A 533 -44.46 2.62 -42.58
CA GLU A 533 -44.90 2.44 -43.97
C GLU A 533 -45.69 1.14 -44.17
N LEU A 534 -45.18 0.02 -43.66
CA LEU A 534 -45.85 -1.28 -43.67
C LEU A 534 -47.21 -1.23 -42.94
N ASN A 535 -47.30 -0.50 -41.83
CA ASN A 535 -48.56 -0.35 -41.10
C ASN A 535 -49.55 0.57 -41.84
N GLU A 536 -49.10 1.61 -42.53
CA GLU A 536 -49.95 2.39 -43.43
C GLU A 536 -50.46 1.53 -44.59
N TYR A 537 -49.61 0.70 -45.21
CA TYR A 537 -50.02 -0.21 -46.28
C TYR A 537 -51.02 -1.27 -45.80
N LYS A 538 -50.84 -1.82 -44.59
CA LYS A 538 -51.84 -2.69 -43.95
C LYS A 538 -53.15 -1.95 -43.72
N GLN A 539 -53.13 -0.74 -43.14
CA GLN A 539 -54.35 0.03 -42.88
C GLN A 539 -55.09 0.40 -44.18
N ARG A 540 -54.36 0.77 -45.24
CA ARG A 540 -54.91 1.00 -46.59
C ARG A 540 -55.54 -0.27 -47.17
N LEU A 541 -54.90 -1.42 -46.99
CA LEU A 541 -55.41 -2.73 -47.43
C LEU A 541 -56.65 -3.15 -46.63
N GLU A 542 -56.64 -3.02 -45.31
CA GLU A 542 -57.78 -3.31 -44.43
C GLU A 542 -58.98 -2.40 -44.75
N GLN A 543 -58.73 -1.10 -44.96
CA GLN A 543 -59.76 -0.16 -45.41
C GLN A 543 -60.33 -0.58 -46.77
N ALA A 544 -59.49 -0.89 -47.76
CA ALA A 544 -59.95 -1.35 -49.08
C ALA A 544 -60.68 -2.70 -49.03
N GLN A 545 -60.29 -3.61 -48.12
CA GLN A 545 -61.01 -4.85 -47.84
C GLN A 545 -62.37 -4.59 -47.20
N GLN A 546 -62.47 -3.64 -46.26
CA GLN A 546 -63.75 -3.22 -45.68
C GLN A 546 -64.65 -2.52 -46.70
N ASP A 547 -64.12 -1.66 -47.57
CA ASP A 547 -64.90 -1.03 -48.65
C ASP A 547 -65.36 -2.06 -49.69
N THR A 548 -64.51 -3.05 -50.00
CA THR A 548 -64.90 -4.22 -50.80
C THR A 548 -65.98 -5.05 -50.08
N GLY A 549 -65.94 -5.15 -48.76
CA GLY A 549 -66.97 -5.77 -47.93
C GLY A 549 -68.30 -5.01 -47.99
N ARG A 550 -68.28 -3.70 -47.73
CA ARG A 550 -69.43 -2.79 -47.86
C ARG A 550 -70.07 -2.89 -49.25
N ALA A 551 -69.27 -2.82 -50.30
CA ALA A 551 -69.73 -2.97 -51.68
C ALA A 551 -70.34 -4.36 -51.96
N LYS A 552 -69.77 -5.44 -51.40
CA LYS A 552 -70.36 -6.79 -51.48
C LYS A 552 -71.68 -6.88 -50.73
N ASP A 553 -71.79 -6.31 -49.53
CA ASP A 553 -73.03 -6.26 -48.76
C ASP A 553 -74.11 -5.43 -49.47
N GLU A 554 -73.73 -4.36 -50.16
CA GLU A 554 -74.61 -3.58 -51.03
C GLU A 554 -75.03 -4.35 -52.28
N CYS A 555 -74.11 -5.05 -52.95
CA CYS A 555 -74.46 -5.98 -54.02
C CYS A 555 -75.42 -7.07 -53.54
N LEU A 556 -75.22 -7.66 -52.36
CA LEU A 556 -76.12 -8.65 -51.77
C LEU A 556 -77.50 -8.06 -51.46
N LYS A 557 -77.58 -6.87 -50.85
CA LYS A 557 -78.86 -6.15 -50.63
C LYS A 557 -79.57 -5.85 -51.96
N LEU A 558 -78.84 -5.43 -52.99
CA LEU A 558 -79.39 -5.19 -54.33
C LEU A 558 -79.83 -6.49 -55.00
N THR A 559 -79.10 -7.61 -54.83
CA THR A 559 -79.51 -8.94 -55.32
C THR A 559 -80.75 -9.45 -54.58
N GLU A 560 -80.86 -9.23 -53.27
CA GLU A 560 -82.09 -9.51 -52.51
C GLU A 560 -83.27 -8.68 -52.99
N LEU A 561 -83.07 -7.37 -53.21
CA LEU A 561 -84.12 -6.46 -53.70
C LEU A 561 -84.53 -6.82 -55.13
N LEU A 562 -83.57 -7.22 -55.98
CA LEU A 562 -83.83 -7.77 -57.31
C LEU A 562 -84.65 -9.06 -57.20
N GLY A 563 -84.24 -10.04 -56.40
CA GLY A 563 -85.00 -11.28 -56.21
C GLY A 563 -86.40 -11.06 -55.63
N LYS A 564 -86.57 -10.08 -54.74
CA LYS A 564 -87.88 -9.64 -54.23
C LYS A 564 -88.74 -9.03 -55.35
N ALA A 565 -88.16 -8.19 -56.21
CA ALA A 565 -88.83 -7.58 -57.35
C ALA A 565 -89.14 -8.59 -58.47
N GLU A 566 -88.25 -9.55 -58.75
CA GLU A 566 -88.45 -10.66 -59.69
C GLU A 566 -89.54 -11.61 -59.20
N HIS A 567 -89.59 -11.91 -57.90
CA HIS A 567 -90.67 -12.69 -57.30
C HIS A 567 -92.02 -11.95 -57.37
N GLN A 568 -92.06 -10.66 -57.02
CA GLN A 568 -93.27 -9.83 -57.20
C GLN A 568 -93.71 -9.81 -58.67
N LEU A 569 -92.77 -9.62 -59.60
CA LEU A 569 -93.05 -9.61 -61.03
C LEU A 569 -93.50 -10.98 -61.55
N HIS A 570 -93.04 -12.09 -60.96
CA HIS A 570 -93.57 -13.43 -61.25
C HIS A 570 -94.99 -13.61 -60.69
N VAL A 571 -95.28 -13.16 -59.47
CA VAL A 571 -96.64 -13.15 -58.91
C VAL A 571 -97.57 -12.32 -59.80
N THR A 572 -97.18 -11.10 -60.18
CA THR A 572 -97.96 -10.25 -61.09
C THR A 572 -98.08 -10.82 -62.51
N ARG A 573 -97.12 -11.64 -62.98
CA ARG A 573 -97.29 -12.45 -64.20
C ARG A 573 -98.36 -13.53 -64.02
N LEU A 574 -98.36 -14.27 -62.92
CA LEU A 574 -99.39 -15.28 -62.61
C LEU A 574 -100.78 -14.66 -62.40
N GLU A 575 -100.85 -13.49 -61.75
CA GLU A 575 -102.08 -12.69 -61.62
C GLU A 575 -102.58 -12.22 -62.99
N LYS A 576 -101.69 -11.67 -63.83
CA LYS A 576 -102.01 -11.30 -65.21
C LYS A 576 -102.47 -12.52 -66.02
N GLU A 577 -101.82 -13.67 -65.89
CA GLU A 577 -102.18 -14.90 -66.60
C GLU A 577 -103.54 -15.41 -66.13
N ASN A 578 -103.85 -15.39 -64.83
CA ASN A 578 -105.19 -15.69 -64.31
C ASN A 578 -106.25 -14.71 -64.82
N ILE A 579 -105.98 -13.40 -64.80
CA ILE A 579 -106.86 -12.37 -65.35
C ILE A 579 -107.06 -12.57 -66.85
N GLN A 580 -106.00 -12.90 -67.59
CA GLN A 580 -106.05 -13.15 -69.03
C GLN A 580 -106.79 -14.47 -69.34
N HIS A 581 -106.70 -15.49 -68.47
CA HIS A 581 -107.47 -16.73 -68.59
C HIS A 581 -108.95 -16.51 -68.27
N SER A 582 -109.26 -15.69 -67.26
CA SER A 582 -110.61 -15.25 -66.91
C SER A 582 -111.22 -14.43 -68.06
N ASN A 583 -110.50 -13.42 -68.56
CA ASN A 583 -110.91 -12.60 -69.71
C ASN A 583 -111.08 -13.43 -70.99
N ASN A 584 -110.27 -14.47 -71.21
CA ASN A 584 -110.44 -15.40 -72.33
C ASN A 584 -111.69 -16.29 -72.15
N ASN A 585 -111.98 -16.74 -70.93
CA ASN A 585 -113.19 -17.50 -70.62
C ASN A 585 -114.46 -16.61 -70.73
N GLU A 586 -114.40 -15.36 -70.26
CA GLU A 586 -115.43 -14.34 -70.51
C GLU A 586 -115.58 -14.01 -71.99
N ALA A 587 -114.48 -13.86 -72.73
CA ALA A 587 -114.54 -13.61 -74.17
C ALA A 587 -115.19 -14.79 -74.90
N LYS A 588 -114.93 -16.04 -74.49
CA LYS A 588 -115.61 -17.24 -75.01
C LYS A 588 -117.09 -17.27 -74.67
N THR A 589 -117.50 -16.97 -73.43
CA THR A 589 -118.94 -16.94 -73.09
C THR A 589 -119.67 -15.77 -73.75
N ARG A 590 -119.05 -14.59 -73.86
CA ARG A 590 -119.59 -13.46 -74.63
C ARG A 590 -119.64 -13.77 -76.13
N ALA A 591 -118.63 -14.46 -76.69
CA ALA A 591 -118.64 -14.89 -78.10
C ALA A 591 -119.74 -15.93 -78.36
N LEU A 592 -119.96 -16.90 -77.46
CA LEU A 592 -121.07 -17.84 -77.54
C LEU A 592 -122.44 -17.13 -77.43
N GLN A 593 -122.59 -16.16 -76.54
CA GLN A 593 -123.80 -15.34 -76.45
C GLN A 593 -124.00 -14.41 -77.67
N ALA A 594 -122.91 -13.93 -78.28
CA ALA A 594 -122.96 -13.17 -79.52
C ALA A 594 -123.37 -14.07 -80.70
N GLN A 595 -122.77 -15.25 -80.81
CA GLN A 595 -123.11 -16.26 -81.83
C GLN A 595 -124.55 -16.77 -81.67
N GLN A 596 -125.04 -16.94 -80.44
CA GLN A 596 -126.45 -17.26 -80.18
C GLN A 596 -127.38 -16.13 -80.62
N ARG A 597 -127.09 -14.87 -80.26
CA ARG A 597 -127.85 -13.71 -80.77
C ARG A 597 -127.76 -13.58 -82.30
N GLU A 598 -126.62 -13.88 -82.90
CA GLU A 598 -126.42 -13.83 -84.35
C GLU A 598 -127.22 -14.94 -85.05
N GLN A 599 -127.32 -16.13 -84.46
CA GLN A 599 -128.20 -17.21 -84.91
C GLN A 599 -129.70 -16.86 -84.73
N GLU A 600 -130.10 -16.29 -83.59
CA GLU A 600 -131.46 -15.79 -83.37
C GLU A 600 -131.81 -14.69 -84.39
N LEU A 601 -130.89 -13.75 -84.64
CA LEU A 601 -131.07 -12.69 -85.62
C LEU A 601 -131.06 -13.20 -87.06
N THR A 602 -130.23 -14.18 -87.43
CA THR A 602 -130.30 -14.77 -88.79
C THR A 602 -131.54 -15.62 -88.99
N GLN A 603 -132.01 -16.38 -87.99
CA GLN A 603 -133.31 -17.07 -88.07
C GLN A 603 -134.46 -16.06 -88.20
N LYS A 604 -134.43 -14.97 -87.43
CA LYS A 604 -135.47 -13.93 -87.49
C LYS A 604 -135.39 -13.11 -88.78
N MET A 605 -134.20 -12.88 -89.32
CA MET A 605 -133.98 -12.25 -90.62
C MET A 605 -134.49 -13.15 -91.74
N GLN A 606 -134.12 -14.43 -91.77
CA GLN A 606 -134.66 -15.43 -92.72
C GLN A 606 -136.18 -15.58 -92.61
N GLN A 607 -136.75 -15.46 -91.40
CA GLN A 607 -138.21 -15.46 -91.20
C GLN A 607 -138.87 -14.18 -91.75
N MET A 608 -138.24 -13.02 -91.59
CA MET A 608 -138.69 -11.75 -92.18
C MET A 608 -138.51 -11.75 -93.70
N GLU A 609 -137.40 -12.26 -94.23
CA GLU A 609 -137.12 -12.42 -95.67
C GLU A 609 -138.13 -13.37 -96.30
N ALA A 610 -138.39 -14.56 -95.71
CA ALA A 610 -139.40 -15.49 -96.19
C ALA A 610 -140.85 -14.98 -96.06
N GLN A 611 -141.10 -13.98 -95.19
CA GLN A 611 -142.35 -13.22 -95.19
C GLN A 611 -142.36 -12.15 -96.29
N HIS A 612 -141.24 -11.45 -96.50
CA HIS A 612 -141.13 -10.43 -97.52
C HIS A 612 -141.24 -11.04 -98.92
N ASP A 613 -140.53 -12.13 -99.21
CA ASP A 613 -140.64 -12.89 -100.45
C ASP A 613 -142.06 -13.39 -100.70
N LYS A 614 -142.83 -13.78 -99.67
CA LYS A 614 -144.26 -14.09 -99.84
C LYS A 614 -145.04 -12.85 -100.27
N THR A 615 -144.90 -11.73 -99.54
CA THR A 615 -145.58 -10.48 -99.92
C THR A 615 -145.14 -9.96 -101.29
N VAL A 616 -143.88 -10.15 -101.68
CA VAL A 616 -143.31 -9.73 -102.98
C VAL A 616 -143.79 -10.66 -104.09
N ASN A 617 -143.92 -11.97 -103.87
CA ASN A 617 -144.50 -12.88 -104.86
C ASN A 617 -146.03 -12.71 -105.00
N GLU A 618 -146.75 -12.42 -103.92
CA GLU A 618 -148.16 -12.02 -103.94
C GLU A 618 -148.34 -10.70 -104.69
N LEU A 619 -147.54 -9.67 -104.36
CA LEU A 619 -147.54 -8.38 -105.05
C LEU A 619 -147.13 -8.51 -106.52
N ASN A 620 -146.13 -9.31 -106.87
CA ASN A 620 -145.74 -9.57 -108.26
C ASN A 620 -146.83 -10.34 -109.02
N SER A 621 -147.52 -11.30 -108.38
CA SER A 621 -148.68 -11.98 -108.98
C SER A 621 -149.85 -11.01 -109.23
N LEU A 622 -150.10 -10.09 -108.29
CA LEU A 622 -151.02 -8.98 -108.46
C LEU A 622 -150.55 -8.03 -109.57
N LEU A 623 -149.28 -7.68 -109.63
CA LEU A 623 -148.73 -6.77 -110.64
C LEU A 623 -148.77 -7.40 -112.04
N SER A 624 -148.48 -8.69 -112.18
CA SER A 624 -148.58 -9.43 -113.44
C SER A 624 -150.03 -9.60 -113.90
N SER A 625 -150.97 -9.87 -112.98
CA SER A 625 -152.40 -9.95 -113.33
C SER A 625 -152.99 -8.57 -113.66
N GLN A 626 -152.62 -7.51 -112.94
CA GLN A 626 -152.97 -6.12 -113.27
C GLN A 626 -152.34 -5.66 -114.58
N ASN A 627 -151.08 -6.02 -114.87
CA ASN A 627 -150.45 -5.71 -116.16
C ASN A 627 -151.09 -6.49 -117.32
N ALA A 628 -151.47 -7.76 -117.11
CA ALA A 628 -152.23 -8.52 -118.11
C ALA A 628 -153.64 -7.93 -118.35
N LEU A 629 -154.28 -7.41 -117.31
CA LEU A 629 -155.55 -6.66 -117.42
C LEU A 629 -155.34 -5.31 -118.13
N LEU A 630 -154.26 -4.58 -117.81
CA LEU A 630 -153.90 -3.31 -118.43
C LEU A 630 -153.53 -3.46 -119.91
N SER A 631 -152.87 -4.54 -120.31
CA SER A 631 -152.66 -4.85 -121.73
C SER A 631 -153.98 -5.13 -122.43
N LYS A 632 -154.86 -5.97 -121.86
CA LYS A 632 -156.21 -6.20 -122.43
C LYS A 632 -157.03 -4.91 -122.53
N LEU A 633 -157.00 -4.05 -121.51
CA LEU A 633 -157.64 -2.74 -121.51
C LEU A 633 -156.99 -1.79 -122.52
N LYS A 634 -155.67 -1.82 -122.72
CA LYS A 634 -154.98 -1.05 -123.77
C LYS A 634 -155.35 -1.54 -125.16
N ASP A 635 -155.44 -2.86 -125.37
CA ASP A 635 -155.82 -3.47 -126.64
C ASP A 635 -157.30 -3.19 -126.96
N GLU A 636 -158.19 -3.29 -125.98
CA GLU A 636 -159.60 -2.89 -126.13
C GLU A 636 -159.75 -1.38 -126.34
N CYS A 637 -159.02 -0.54 -125.63
CA CYS A 637 -158.99 0.91 -125.87
C CYS A 637 -158.39 1.25 -127.24
N CYS A 638 -157.38 0.53 -127.74
CA CYS A 638 -156.87 0.69 -129.10
C CYS A 638 -157.86 0.19 -130.17
N MET A 639 -158.63 -0.86 -129.89
CA MET A 639 -159.70 -1.35 -130.76
C MET A 639 -160.91 -0.41 -130.76
N LEU A 640 -161.27 0.18 -129.61
CA LEU A 640 -162.28 1.24 -129.51
C LEU A 640 -161.81 2.51 -130.19
N ALA A 641 -160.55 2.92 -130.00
CA ALA A 641 -159.96 4.08 -130.67
C ALA A 641 -159.99 3.90 -132.19
N LYS A 642 -159.49 2.77 -132.73
CA LYS A 642 -159.52 2.49 -134.17
C LYS A 642 -160.93 2.37 -134.74
N LYS A 643 -161.90 1.85 -133.97
CA LYS A 643 -163.32 1.85 -134.36
C LYS A 643 -163.93 3.26 -134.32
N LEU A 644 -163.58 4.07 -133.31
CA LEU A 644 -163.99 5.46 -133.20
C LEU A 644 -163.39 6.28 -134.34
N GLU A 645 -162.09 6.17 -134.63
CA GLU A 645 -161.42 6.78 -135.78
C GLU A 645 -162.07 6.35 -137.10
N TYR A 646 -162.31 5.06 -137.31
CA TYR A 646 -163.02 4.59 -138.52
C TYR A 646 -164.43 5.20 -138.66
N VAL A 647 -165.18 5.31 -137.55
CA VAL A 647 -166.52 5.91 -137.54
C VAL A 647 -166.47 7.43 -137.65
N THR A 648 -165.51 8.12 -137.02
CA THR A 648 -165.40 9.59 -137.11
C THR A 648 -164.85 10.01 -138.45
N GLU A 649 -163.91 9.29 -139.05
CA GLU A 649 -163.39 9.61 -140.38
C GLU A 649 -164.41 9.28 -141.48
N ARG A 650 -165.21 8.22 -141.28
CA ARG A 650 -166.41 7.96 -142.09
C ARG A 650 -167.44 9.08 -141.94
N ASN A 651 -167.83 9.44 -140.71
CA ASN A 651 -168.79 10.50 -140.45
C ASN A 651 -168.28 11.84 -140.98
N ARG A 652 -166.98 12.13 -140.90
CA ARG A 652 -166.33 13.34 -141.45
C ARG A 652 -166.35 13.33 -142.98
N SER A 653 -166.21 12.17 -143.61
CA SER A 653 -166.36 12.00 -145.06
C SER A 653 -167.81 12.12 -145.53
N GLU A 654 -168.78 11.63 -144.75
CA GLU A 654 -170.21 11.76 -145.03
C GLU A 654 -170.70 13.20 -144.77
N ILE A 655 -170.24 13.85 -143.69
CA ILE A 655 -170.41 15.29 -143.44
C ILE A 655 -169.76 16.12 -144.55
N GLY A 656 -168.58 15.72 -145.07
CA GLY A 656 -167.96 16.39 -146.21
C GLY A 656 -168.83 16.37 -147.47
N LYS A 657 -169.46 15.22 -147.77
CA LYS A 657 -170.43 15.08 -148.87
C LYS A 657 -171.69 15.91 -148.61
N PHE A 658 -172.28 15.82 -147.42
CA PHE A 658 -173.45 16.63 -147.06
C PHE A 658 -173.13 18.14 -146.97
N SER A 659 -171.88 18.53 -146.73
CA SER A 659 -171.44 19.92 -146.80
C SER A 659 -171.40 20.39 -148.25
N GLN A 660 -170.83 19.60 -149.17
CA GLN A 660 -170.82 19.93 -150.60
C GLN A 660 -172.24 19.90 -151.21
N GLU A 661 -173.12 18.99 -150.78
CA GLU A 661 -174.54 19.01 -151.17
C GLU A 661 -175.27 20.21 -150.58
N ASN A 662 -175.03 20.57 -149.31
CA ASN A 662 -175.61 21.79 -148.73
C ASN A 662 -175.10 23.04 -149.45
N GLU A 663 -173.81 23.20 -149.70
CA GLU A 663 -173.26 24.33 -150.46
C GLU A 663 -173.87 24.39 -151.87
N TYR A 664 -173.94 23.26 -152.59
CA TYR A 664 -174.57 23.19 -153.92
C TYR A 664 -176.06 23.55 -153.88
N VAL A 665 -176.81 23.08 -152.88
CA VAL A 665 -178.24 23.41 -152.71
C VAL A 665 -178.44 24.85 -152.26
N HIS A 666 -177.56 25.41 -151.42
CA HIS A 666 -177.62 26.78 -150.94
C HIS A 666 -177.28 27.78 -152.05
N ASP A 667 -176.19 27.55 -152.78
CA ASP A 667 -175.77 28.32 -153.95
C ASP A 667 -176.82 28.25 -155.08
N ARG A 668 -177.48 27.10 -155.25
CA ARG A 668 -178.65 26.95 -156.15
C ARG A 668 -179.89 27.67 -155.64
N LEU A 669 -180.18 27.65 -154.33
CA LEU A 669 -181.29 28.40 -153.72
C LEU A 669 -181.06 29.91 -153.77
N GLU A 670 -179.83 30.38 -153.61
CA GLU A 670 -179.50 31.81 -153.67
C GLU A 670 -179.60 32.33 -155.11
N LYS A 671 -179.17 31.55 -156.10
CA LYS A 671 -179.35 31.85 -157.53
C LYS A 671 -180.82 31.81 -157.95
N MET A 672 -181.63 30.92 -157.37
CA MET A 672 -183.08 30.92 -157.58
C MET A 672 -183.78 32.07 -156.87
N ARG A 673 -183.33 32.46 -155.66
CA ARG A 673 -183.86 33.61 -154.92
C ARG A 673 -183.59 34.90 -155.68
N LYS A 674 -182.35 35.16 -156.09
CA LYS A 674 -181.99 36.35 -156.89
C LYS A 674 -182.82 36.45 -158.17
N ARG A 675 -183.06 35.35 -158.89
CA ARG A 675 -184.00 35.32 -160.03
C ARG A 675 -185.44 35.59 -159.66
N ASN A 676 -185.91 35.13 -158.50
CA ASN A 676 -187.26 35.41 -158.02
C ASN A 676 -187.40 36.89 -157.65
N ASP A 677 -186.40 37.47 -156.96
CA ASP A 677 -186.34 38.89 -156.61
C ASP A 677 -186.31 39.78 -157.88
N GLU A 678 -185.55 39.37 -158.92
CA GLU A 678 -185.52 40.00 -160.24
C GLU A 678 -186.87 39.93 -160.98
N LEU A 679 -187.57 38.78 -160.92
CA LEU A 679 -188.90 38.62 -161.51
C LEU A 679 -189.97 39.41 -160.73
N GLU A 680 -189.88 39.45 -159.40
CA GLU A 680 -190.78 40.24 -158.55
C GLU A 680 -190.58 41.75 -158.80
N ALA A 681 -189.33 42.21 -158.95
CA ALA A 681 -189.02 43.57 -159.37
C ALA A 681 -189.61 43.89 -160.77
N GLN A 682 -189.52 42.96 -161.72
CA GLN A 682 -190.14 43.12 -163.05
C GLN A 682 -191.67 43.15 -162.98
N CYS A 683 -192.32 42.31 -162.15
CA CYS A 683 -193.76 42.35 -161.91
C CYS A 683 -194.19 43.68 -161.27
N ILE A 684 -193.43 44.21 -160.30
CA ILE A 684 -193.65 45.54 -159.70
C ILE A 684 -193.49 46.65 -160.75
N GLN A 685 -192.52 46.53 -161.65
CA GLN A 685 -192.30 47.49 -162.74
C GLN A 685 -193.44 47.45 -163.78
N HIS A 686 -193.92 46.26 -164.14
CA HIS A 686 -195.10 46.07 -164.99
C HIS A 686 -196.37 46.63 -164.34
N GLY A 687 -196.59 46.38 -163.04
CA GLY A 687 -197.73 46.93 -162.30
C GLY A 687 -197.75 48.46 -162.29
N ARG A 688 -196.59 49.10 -162.03
CA ARG A 688 -196.45 50.57 -162.10
C ARG A 688 -196.68 51.13 -163.52
N MET A 689 -196.36 50.38 -164.57
CA MET A 689 -196.70 50.74 -165.94
C MET A 689 -198.21 50.60 -166.21
N HIS A 690 -198.83 49.51 -165.74
CA HIS A 690 -200.24 49.24 -165.95
C HIS A 690 -201.15 50.27 -165.27
N GLU A 691 -200.80 50.71 -164.05
CA GLU A 691 -201.57 51.74 -163.34
C GLU A 691 -201.44 53.13 -164.02
N LYS A 692 -200.28 53.44 -164.61
CA LYS A 692 -200.10 54.62 -165.48
C LYS A 692 -200.92 54.52 -166.77
N MET A 693 -200.99 53.34 -167.39
CA MET A 693 -201.81 53.10 -168.58
C MET A 693 -203.31 53.32 -168.28
N LYS A 694 -203.78 52.77 -167.16
CA LYS A 694 -205.15 52.88 -166.64
C LYS A 694 -205.54 54.33 -166.31
N LEU A 695 -204.65 55.10 -165.68
CA LEU A 695 -204.83 56.55 -165.48
C LEU A 695 -205.01 57.31 -166.80
N ARG A 696 -204.25 56.94 -167.83
CA ARG A 696 -204.32 57.57 -169.16
C ARG A 696 -205.59 57.18 -169.93
N LEU A 697 -206.07 55.95 -169.75
CA LEU A 697 -207.38 55.49 -170.23
C LEU A 697 -208.54 56.25 -169.57
N ASN A 698 -208.52 56.44 -168.25
CA ASN A 698 -209.56 57.24 -167.55
C ASN A 698 -209.59 58.71 -168.01
N GLN A 699 -208.46 59.27 -168.45
CA GLN A 699 -208.41 60.62 -169.04
C GLN A 699 -209.04 60.66 -170.44
N LEU A 700 -208.82 59.63 -171.26
CA LEU A 700 -209.48 59.47 -172.56
C LEU A 700 -210.99 59.25 -172.41
N ASP A 701 -211.42 58.39 -171.49
CA ASP A 701 -212.84 58.11 -171.25
C ASP A 701 -213.60 59.38 -170.80
N LYS A 702 -213.00 60.19 -169.92
CA LYS A 702 -213.54 61.53 -169.60
C LYS A 702 -213.66 62.45 -170.82
N HIS A 703 -212.76 62.34 -171.79
CA HIS A 703 -212.81 63.12 -173.03
C HIS A 703 -213.90 62.62 -173.99
N CYS A 704 -214.20 61.31 -173.96
CA CYS A 704 -215.37 60.73 -174.63
C CYS A 704 -216.69 61.12 -173.95
N GLN A 705 -216.74 61.19 -172.61
CA GLN A 705 -217.94 61.63 -171.89
C GLN A 705 -218.29 63.11 -172.16
N THR A 706 -217.32 64.02 -172.23
CA THR A 706 -217.61 65.43 -172.54
C THR A 706 -218.04 65.66 -173.99
N THR A 707 -217.49 64.90 -174.94
CA THR A 707 -217.95 64.92 -176.34
C THR A 707 -219.33 64.25 -176.50
N ALA A 708 -219.65 63.24 -175.70
CA ALA A 708 -221.01 62.68 -175.62
C ALA A 708 -222.02 63.69 -175.02
N GLN A 709 -221.62 64.50 -174.02
CA GLN A 709 -222.48 65.56 -173.47
C GLN A 709 -222.79 66.64 -174.51
N GLN A 710 -221.81 67.06 -175.31
CA GLN A 710 -222.01 67.98 -176.45
C GLN A 710 -223.03 67.42 -177.47
N LEU A 711 -223.05 66.09 -177.70
CA LEU A 711 -224.06 65.44 -178.56
C LEU A 711 -225.46 65.37 -177.91
N VAL A 712 -225.55 65.16 -176.60
CA VAL A 712 -226.85 65.11 -175.89
C VAL A 712 -227.53 66.48 -175.82
N GLU A 713 -226.77 67.57 -175.68
CA GLU A 713 -227.34 68.92 -175.70
C GLU A 713 -227.88 69.31 -177.09
N LEU A 714 -227.17 68.93 -178.16
CA LEU A 714 -227.66 69.06 -179.54
C LEU A 714 -228.98 68.27 -179.75
N LEU A 715 -229.06 67.04 -179.23
CA LEU A 715 -230.28 66.22 -179.31
C LEU A 715 -231.45 66.81 -178.50
N ASN A 716 -231.23 67.28 -177.28
CA ASN A 716 -232.32 67.75 -176.43
C ASN A 716 -232.95 69.06 -176.94
N LYS A 717 -232.15 70.02 -177.44
CA LYS A 717 -232.72 71.24 -178.04
C LYS A 717 -233.33 71.02 -179.44
N GLN A 718 -232.98 69.92 -180.12
CA GLN A 718 -233.77 69.44 -181.26
C GLN A 718 -235.14 68.85 -180.82
N ASN A 719 -235.21 68.28 -179.61
CA ASN A 719 -236.41 67.61 -179.10
C ASN A 719 -237.47 68.59 -178.51
N GLU A 720 -237.04 69.73 -177.96
CA GLU A 720 -237.94 70.80 -177.53
C GLU A 720 -238.70 71.44 -178.72
N LEU A 721 -238.07 71.55 -179.90
CA LEU A 721 -238.75 71.90 -181.15
C LEU A 721 -239.84 70.88 -181.56
N TYR A 722 -239.84 69.68 -180.95
CA TYR A 722 -240.73 68.58 -181.27
C TYR A 722 -241.90 68.44 -180.29
N LYS A 723 -241.69 68.71 -178.99
CA LYS A 723 -242.62 68.26 -177.94
C LYS A 723 -243.78 69.19 -177.62
N GLU A 724 -243.58 70.49 -177.55
CA GLU A 724 -244.68 71.42 -177.18
C GLU A 724 -245.61 71.75 -178.37
N ARG A 725 -245.30 71.13 -179.54
CA ARG A 725 -246.22 70.81 -180.64
C ARG A 725 -247.33 69.81 -180.24
N GLN A 726 -247.20 69.08 -179.13
CA GLN A 726 -248.10 67.96 -178.77
C GLN A 726 -249.11 68.29 -177.67
N VAL A 727 -248.76 69.05 -176.62
CA VAL A 727 -249.69 69.33 -175.49
C VAL A 727 -250.84 70.28 -175.89
N LEU A 728 -250.77 70.79 -177.12
CA LEU A 728 -251.90 71.16 -177.99
C LEU A 728 -253.10 70.18 -178.00
N MET A 729 -252.94 68.93 -177.54
CA MET A 729 -253.87 67.81 -177.74
C MET A 729 -254.48 67.21 -176.45
N GLU A 730 -254.09 67.69 -175.26
CA GLU A 730 -254.60 67.18 -173.97
C GLU A 730 -254.80 68.36 -172.98
N GLU A 731 -255.50 69.44 -173.33
CA GLU A 731 -256.86 69.50 -173.89
C GLU A 731 -257.91 68.92 -172.94
N VAL A 732 -258.45 67.72 -173.23
CA VAL A 732 -259.91 67.55 -173.09
C VAL A 732 -260.39 66.75 -171.89
N HIS A 733 -259.59 65.83 -171.34
CA HIS A 733 -260.19 64.53 -171.06
C HIS A 733 -261.01 64.40 -169.76
N LEU A 734 -260.52 64.86 -168.60
CA LEU A 734 -260.91 64.29 -167.29
C LEU A 734 -261.13 65.33 -166.17
N LEU A 735 -261.86 66.43 -166.37
CA LEU A 735 -263.33 66.50 -166.46
C LEU A 735 -264.15 65.57 -165.53
N ARG A 736 -263.88 64.26 -165.57
CA ARG A 736 -264.96 63.29 -165.84
C ARG A 736 -265.25 62.30 -164.71
N THR A 737 -264.29 62.12 -163.82
CA THR A 737 -264.18 61.03 -162.84
C THR A 737 -263.44 61.58 -161.61
N GLN A 738 -264.01 62.45 -160.78
CA GLN A 738 -265.40 62.63 -160.28
C GLN A 738 -265.89 61.62 -159.22
N LEU A 739 -266.67 62.18 -158.29
CA LEU A 739 -267.82 61.60 -157.57
C LEU A 739 -267.65 60.50 -156.50
N SER A 740 -266.96 59.39 -156.75
CA SER A 740 -267.36 58.12 -156.09
C SER A 740 -266.42 57.56 -155.00
N HIS A 741 -266.89 57.58 -153.75
CA HIS A 741 -266.83 56.52 -152.71
C HIS A 741 -265.46 55.89 -152.29
N GLY A 742 -265.34 55.23 -151.14
CA GLY A 742 -266.29 55.05 -150.03
C GLY A 742 -266.24 53.64 -149.43
N SER A 743 -267.10 53.40 -148.43
CA SER A 743 -267.34 52.18 -147.63
C SER A 743 -266.77 50.85 -148.18
N GLN A 744 -266.01 50.07 -147.40
CA GLN A 744 -265.83 50.17 -145.96
C GLN A 744 -264.72 51.13 -145.48
N SER A 745 -263.71 51.56 -146.26
CA SER A 745 -262.85 50.85 -147.22
C SER A 745 -261.44 51.46 -147.14
#